data_AF-A0A1G8X6D5-F1
#
_entry.id   AF-A0A1G8X6D5-F1
#
_cell.length_a   1.000
_cell.length_b   1.000
_cell.length_c   1.000
_cell.angle_alpha   90.00
_cell.angle_beta   90.00
_cell.angle_gamma   90.00
#
_symmetry.space_group_name_H-M   'P 1'
#
loop_
_entity.id
_entity.type
_entity.pdbx_description
1 polymer ?
#
loop_
_entity_poly.entity_id
_entity_poly.type
_entity_poly.pdbx_seq_one_letter_code
_entity_poly.pdbx_strand_id
1 'polypeptide(L)'
;MLLFVALVYCGTTVHAQYYVSPSGSDNAAGTQSKPFRTIAKALDKVSNGGSVTLAAGTYREGDLKLKNSSITIKGAGSGKTIITGSERVTGWEKHSGDVWKKKGWKTNSQQVFVDGQPIQQVGDRCGWNIRHAALGNNWVLPIVGSNSVSSLFPGSFYYDPAGDVLYCILKDRSNPNNHQMEVSVSKFILDGGTTTDVTVKNLTMRHSNSTQERLAIGMLMTGRRGWTIEDCEFDYGDFCGLLVQGDNHTIRRCTFSNGGSNGLCVNGATWYPRWKDKEIRPKMNSVIENCTITKNNYRGFSKLFHAGGMKAVPGVRGLTFRNNKVLNNGGIGVWFDDGFGANEVSDNIIAGNRHGISYEIGHAMGGDSYSIKVVNNRIYDNDLKGVYISGSSDAVIEYNTLYNQPYDVIVHGMPRGVNESKNNIIRNNILGSSKNGHLILYKGTRAGNNKITNNFYETSNSSIKVGLENDKGYAITHRTVSDLQKAGYGQNAKIGNPKFKNASNGDFRLVDSSPARGRGWQGGEEPTPAPAPAPEPEAPSNDEKENTDDAEETPTNKSNVVIAINAGGDKFTAEDGTVYQADKYFTRGSAVNYSDLTIGGTKDQKLYQTQRLGWFSYEIPVKNGTYKLTIKTAELKYKSNGQRKFDIHAEGKEIFTDVDLFKLGGYAKALDLEKVVEVKDGKLDVVFDIDYRDCRLSGLVVSTLEETNATEKKTDEVSTLIAINAGGDKFTAEDGTVYQADKYFTRGSAVNYNDLTIGGTKDQKLYQTQRLGWFSYEIPVKNGTYKLTIKTAELKYKSNGQRKFDIHAEGKEIFTDVDLFKLGGYAKALDLEKVVEVKDGKLDVVFDIDYRDCRLSALVVSSVEGAAPAEAPKVAGKLVAAINSGADFGHRASDGDWYARDADGWWQQGSRRRATYSTISKTDDQRIFQYEHFGTRFTYGVNAKNGDYLVTLHFAETHVKKVGERIFDVKIEENLVIDNLDIFKKVGYNTAYSVTIPITVKDGHIKFEFIGRELAAIVSGIAIHEAVTAGTKTITEGDEVMSDAIETKAYPNPFTDKLTLQFGKEKAATTLRVYTTTGTLLETHELPEGQLEWEMNTTHLPKGVYMLSIDTQGERPEQKMVVKQ
;
A
#
# COMPACT_ATOMS: atom_id res chain seq x y z
N MET A 1 -69.99 23.49 56.28
CA MET A 1 -68.56 23.15 56.13
C MET A 1 -68.41 21.64 56.12
N LEU A 2 -67.55 21.01 55.31
CA LEU A 2 -66.99 21.38 53.99
C LEU A 2 -66.32 20.11 53.45
N LEU A 3 -66.62 19.67 52.21
CA LEU A 3 -66.13 18.37 51.70
C LEU A 3 -66.20 18.32 50.15
N PHE A 4 -65.08 18.06 49.44
CA PHE A 4 -64.93 17.22 48.22
C PHE A 4 -63.54 17.35 47.52
N VAL A 5 -63.18 16.31 46.74
CA VAL A 5 -62.12 16.19 45.68
C VAL A 5 -60.62 16.32 46.06
N ALA A 6 -59.87 15.23 45.79
CA ALA A 6 -58.55 15.23 45.12
C ALA A 6 -58.28 13.82 44.52
N LEU A 7 -57.62 13.70 43.36
CA LEU A 7 -57.38 12.40 42.67
C LEU A 7 -55.91 11.92 42.75
N VAL A 8 -55.73 10.61 42.58
CA VAL A 8 -54.43 9.93 42.50
C VAL A 8 -53.65 10.36 41.25
N TYR A 9 -52.39 10.80 41.44
CA TYR A 9 -51.47 11.10 40.35
C TYR A 9 -50.36 10.04 40.27
N CYS A 10 -50.59 8.96 39.52
CA CYS A 10 -49.55 7.98 39.21
C CYS A 10 -48.66 8.56 38.10
N GLY A 11 -47.67 9.37 38.49
CA GLY A 11 -46.84 10.15 37.58
C GLY A 11 -45.97 9.28 36.68
N THR A 12 -46.37 9.07 35.42
CA THR A 12 -45.53 8.46 34.39
C THR A 12 -44.36 9.37 34.06
N THR A 13 -43.13 8.87 34.16
CA THR A 13 -41.91 9.59 33.78
C THR A 13 -41.89 9.85 32.27
N VAL A 14 -42.25 11.07 31.85
CA VAL A 14 -42.26 11.44 30.43
C VAL A 14 -40.82 11.69 29.96
N HIS A 15 -40.16 10.63 29.48
CA HIS A 15 -38.81 10.73 28.92
C HIS A 15 -38.77 11.68 27.71
N ALA A 16 -37.73 12.51 27.63
CA ALA A 16 -37.64 13.58 26.65
C ALA A 16 -37.65 13.06 25.19
N GLN A 17 -38.59 13.54 24.38
CA GLN A 17 -38.71 13.18 22.96
C GLN A 17 -38.41 14.41 22.09
N TYR A 18 -37.32 14.36 21.32
CA TYR A 18 -36.93 15.43 20.40
C TYR A 18 -37.08 15.00 18.95
N TYR A 19 -37.53 15.93 18.11
CA TYR A 19 -37.73 15.76 16.69
C TYR A 19 -36.80 16.70 15.93
N VAL A 20 -36.23 16.20 14.84
CA VAL A 20 -35.31 16.95 13.96
C VAL A 20 -35.80 16.83 12.52
N SER A 21 -35.62 17.89 11.73
CA SER A 21 -35.89 17.92 10.29
C SER A 21 -34.87 18.82 9.59
N PRO A 22 -34.42 18.52 8.35
CA PRO A 22 -33.56 19.45 7.60
C PRO A 22 -34.22 20.82 7.36
N SER A 23 -35.56 20.88 7.44
CA SER A 23 -36.37 22.12 7.37
C SER A 23 -36.72 22.73 8.74
N GLY A 24 -36.17 22.19 9.84
CA GLY A 24 -36.44 22.64 11.21
C GLY A 24 -35.64 23.89 11.60
N SER A 25 -35.65 24.22 12.89
CA SER A 25 -34.85 25.33 13.44
C SER A 25 -34.28 24.99 14.80
N ASP A 26 -32.99 25.24 15.01
CA ASP A 26 -32.31 24.99 16.29
C ASP A 26 -32.78 25.93 17.41
N ASN A 27 -33.59 26.95 17.09
CA ASN A 27 -34.29 27.83 18.03
C ASN A 27 -35.74 27.39 18.31
N ALA A 28 -36.20 26.30 17.70
CA ALA A 28 -37.52 25.73 17.94
C ALA A 28 -37.58 24.94 19.27
N ALA A 29 -38.76 24.40 19.59
CA ALA A 29 -38.96 23.61 20.82
C ALA A 29 -38.43 22.17 20.72
N GLY A 30 -38.10 21.70 19.51
CA GLY A 30 -37.72 20.30 19.26
C GLY A 30 -38.91 19.33 19.27
N THR A 31 -40.15 19.82 19.21
CA THR A 31 -41.35 18.97 19.12
C THR A 31 -41.64 18.57 17.67
N GLN A 32 -42.48 17.56 17.43
CA GLN A 32 -42.82 17.10 16.07
C GLN A 32 -43.37 18.22 15.16
N SER A 33 -44.12 19.18 15.72
CA SER A 33 -44.66 20.35 15.02
C SER A 33 -43.71 21.55 14.95
N LYS A 34 -42.63 21.55 15.73
CA LYS A 34 -41.59 22.60 15.76
C LYS A 34 -40.20 21.95 16.00
N PRO A 35 -39.69 21.16 15.03
CA PRO A 35 -38.50 20.35 15.21
C PRO A 35 -37.21 21.19 15.20
N PHE A 36 -36.17 20.65 15.83
CA PHE A 36 -34.80 21.14 15.64
C PHE A 36 -34.35 20.95 14.19
N ARG A 37 -33.27 21.63 13.79
CA ARG A 37 -32.68 21.47 12.45
C ARG A 37 -31.54 20.46 12.45
N THR A 38 -30.75 20.46 13.52
CA THR A 38 -29.53 19.66 13.67
C THR A 38 -29.69 18.52 14.67
N ILE A 39 -29.05 17.40 14.37
CA ILE A 39 -28.90 16.23 15.24
C ILE A 39 -28.08 16.64 16.47
N ALA A 40 -27.00 17.42 16.29
CA ALA A 40 -26.20 17.96 17.37
C ALA A 40 -27.04 18.68 18.44
N LYS A 41 -27.99 19.55 18.02
CA LYS A 41 -28.89 20.27 18.96
C LYS A 41 -29.83 19.32 19.72
N ALA A 42 -30.24 18.22 19.13
CA ALA A 42 -31.06 17.21 19.79
C ALA A 42 -30.23 16.35 20.78
N LEU A 43 -29.00 15.99 20.41
CA LEU A 43 -28.07 15.23 21.27
C LEU A 43 -27.63 16.03 22.51
N ASP A 44 -27.49 17.35 22.39
CA ASP A 44 -27.24 18.27 23.53
C ASP A 44 -28.48 18.54 24.40
N LYS A 45 -29.65 17.97 24.06
CA LYS A 45 -30.91 18.14 24.80
C LYS A 45 -31.55 16.86 25.30
N VAL A 46 -31.31 15.73 24.64
CA VAL A 46 -31.83 14.42 25.06
C VAL A 46 -31.11 13.94 26.32
N SER A 47 -31.88 13.59 27.36
CA SER A 47 -31.39 12.95 28.58
C SER A 47 -31.58 11.42 28.52
N ASN A 48 -30.97 10.68 29.45
CA ASN A 48 -31.09 9.22 29.51
C ASN A 48 -32.55 8.74 29.49
N GLY A 49 -32.84 7.69 28.72
CA GLY A 49 -34.20 7.20 28.44
C GLY A 49 -34.96 7.99 27.36
N GLY A 50 -34.45 9.14 26.92
CA GLY A 50 -35.07 9.96 25.87
C GLY A 50 -34.88 9.41 24.44
N SER A 51 -35.52 10.05 23.46
CA SER A 51 -35.26 9.76 22.05
C SER A 51 -35.09 10.98 21.15
N VAL A 52 -34.35 10.79 20.07
CA VAL A 52 -34.16 11.71 18.96
C VAL A 52 -34.76 11.06 17.71
N THR A 53 -35.81 11.66 17.16
CA THR A 53 -36.54 11.18 15.98
C THR A 53 -36.26 12.11 14.80
N LEU A 54 -35.61 11.58 13.77
CA LEU A 54 -35.19 12.30 12.58
C LEU A 54 -36.23 12.14 11.47
N ALA A 55 -36.74 13.23 10.91
CA ALA A 55 -37.53 13.20 9.69
C ALA A 55 -36.71 12.65 8.49
N ALA A 56 -37.40 12.21 7.44
CA ALA A 56 -36.75 11.81 6.18
C ALA A 56 -36.04 12.99 5.51
N GLY A 57 -34.97 12.71 4.77
CA GLY A 57 -34.08 13.71 4.17
C GLY A 57 -32.61 13.52 4.56
N THR A 58 -31.76 14.45 4.12
CA THR A 58 -30.30 14.39 4.30
C THR A 58 -29.83 15.41 5.34
N TYR A 59 -29.11 14.93 6.35
CA TYR A 59 -28.44 15.72 7.39
C TYR A 59 -26.93 15.71 7.10
N ARG A 60 -26.34 16.89 6.88
CA ARG A 60 -24.89 17.05 6.69
C ARG A 60 -24.27 17.35 8.04
N GLU A 61 -24.10 16.30 8.82
CA GLU A 61 -23.58 16.33 10.19
C GLU A 61 -22.68 15.11 10.40
N GLY A 62 -21.56 15.33 11.07
CA GLY A 62 -20.61 14.31 11.43
C GLY A 62 -19.76 14.76 12.63
N ASP A 63 -18.80 13.94 13.00
CA ASP A 63 -17.96 14.08 14.19
C ASP A 63 -18.78 14.21 15.51
N LEU A 64 -20.05 13.77 15.49
CA LEU A 64 -20.99 13.83 16.61
C LEU A 64 -20.57 12.86 17.71
N LYS A 65 -20.69 13.27 18.98
CA LYS A 65 -20.33 12.44 20.14
C LYS A 65 -21.50 12.27 21.08
N LEU A 66 -21.80 11.03 21.47
CA LEU A 66 -22.81 10.75 22.48
C LEU A 66 -22.27 10.99 23.90
N LYS A 67 -23.11 11.63 24.71
CA LYS A 67 -22.84 11.97 26.12
C LYS A 67 -23.76 11.23 27.10
N ASN A 68 -24.91 10.77 26.61
CA ASN A 68 -26.01 10.22 27.39
C ASN A 68 -26.28 8.76 27.00
N SER A 69 -26.53 7.91 28.01
CA SER A 69 -26.83 6.48 27.86
C SER A 69 -28.32 6.22 27.72
N SER A 70 -28.69 5.02 27.30
CA SER A 70 -30.08 4.53 27.28
C SER A 70 -31.02 5.39 26.42
N ILE A 71 -30.50 6.01 25.36
CA ILE A 71 -31.26 6.86 24.42
C ILE A 71 -31.53 6.13 23.10
N THR A 72 -32.60 6.51 22.40
CA THR A 72 -32.91 6.02 21.05
C THR A 72 -32.72 7.12 20.00
N ILE A 73 -31.98 6.85 18.92
CA ILE A 73 -31.82 7.72 17.75
C ILE A 73 -32.41 6.99 16.55
N LYS A 74 -33.45 7.54 15.91
CA LYS A 74 -34.22 6.81 14.89
C LYS A 74 -34.71 7.66 13.71
N GLY A 75 -34.78 7.06 12.52
CA GLY A 75 -35.53 7.61 11.38
C GLY A 75 -37.05 7.46 11.57
N ALA A 76 -37.82 8.49 11.25
CA ALA A 76 -39.23 8.64 11.63
C ALA A 76 -40.24 7.72 10.92
N GLY A 77 -39.86 7.03 9.84
CA GLY A 77 -40.79 6.20 9.06
C GLY A 77 -40.22 5.67 7.75
N SER A 78 -41.07 5.59 6.73
CA SER A 78 -40.80 4.93 5.44
C SER A 78 -39.94 5.71 4.43
N GLY A 79 -39.65 7.00 4.69
CA GLY A 79 -38.71 7.78 3.87
C GLY A 79 -37.28 7.65 4.39
N LYS A 80 -36.28 7.58 3.49
CA LYS A 80 -34.87 7.48 3.91
C LYS A 80 -34.44 8.68 4.75
N THR A 81 -33.86 8.41 5.91
CA THR A 81 -33.16 9.37 6.76
C THR A 81 -31.66 9.15 6.57
N ILE A 82 -30.99 10.07 5.89
CA ILE A 82 -29.57 9.97 5.53
C ILE A 82 -28.77 10.94 6.39
N ILE A 83 -27.75 10.45 7.10
CA ILE A 83 -26.75 11.28 7.78
C ILE A 83 -25.44 11.13 7.02
N THR A 84 -24.79 12.23 6.65
CA THR A 84 -23.55 12.19 5.88
C THR A 84 -22.49 13.17 6.38
N GLY A 85 -21.25 12.68 6.40
CA GLY A 85 -20.04 13.45 6.70
C GLY A 85 -19.45 14.13 5.48
N SER A 86 -20.28 14.39 4.46
CA SER A 86 -19.90 15.06 3.20
C SER A 86 -20.67 16.35 2.99
N GLU A 87 -19.98 17.35 2.44
CA GLU A 87 -20.59 18.62 2.04
C GLU A 87 -20.98 18.63 0.56
N ARG A 88 -22.04 19.38 0.24
CA ARG A 88 -22.41 19.63 -1.17
C ARG A 88 -21.57 20.79 -1.70
N VAL A 89 -20.71 20.52 -2.67
CA VAL A 89 -19.72 21.50 -3.17
C VAL A 89 -20.16 22.09 -4.50
N THR A 90 -20.57 23.36 -4.49
CA THR A 90 -20.88 24.16 -5.69
C THR A 90 -19.84 25.26 -5.89
N GLY A 91 -19.87 25.94 -7.05
CA GLY A 91 -18.92 27.00 -7.37
C GLY A 91 -17.54 26.43 -7.64
N TRP A 92 -17.48 25.47 -8.56
CA TRP A 92 -16.25 24.96 -9.17
C TRP A 92 -15.80 25.90 -10.29
N GLU A 93 -14.55 26.32 -10.26
CA GLU A 93 -13.92 27.09 -11.32
C GLU A 93 -13.35 26.15 -12.40
N LYS A 94 -13.35 26.58 -13.66
CA LYS A 94 -12.55 25.91 -14.70
C LYS A 94 -11.07 26.16 -14.41
N HIS A 95 -10.22 25.14 -14.58
CA HIS A 95 -8.77 25.30 -14.46
C HIS A 95 -8.07 25.36 -15.82
N SER A 96 -8.20 24.29 -16.61
CA SER A 96 -7.58 24.08 -17.93
C SER A 96 -8.08 22.76 -18.51
N GLY A 97 -8.18 22.61 -19.84
CA GLY A 97 -8.68 21.37 -20.47
C GLY A 97 -10.02 20.93 -19.89
N ASP A 98 -10.09 19.71 -19.36
CA ASP A 98 -11.26 19.19 -18.63
C ASP A 98 -11.17 19.32 -17.10
N VAL A 99 -10.08 19.89 -16.58
CA VAL A 99 -9.86 20.07 -15.15
C VAL A 99 -10.72 21.21 -14.60
N TRP A 100 -11.41 20.90 -13.50
CA TRP A 100 -12.13 21.84 -12.67
C TRP A 100 -11.51 21.88 -11.26
N LYS A 101 -11.72 22.99 -10.54
CA LYS A 101 -11.14 23.19 -9.21
C LYS A 101 -12.07 23.92 -8.25
N LYS A 102 -11.94 23.58 -6.96
CA LYS A 102 -12.52 24.32 -5.84
C LYS A 102 -11.38 24.93 -5.02
N LYS A 103 -11.17 26.24 -5.16
CA LYS A 103 -10.25 27.03 -4.33
C LYS A 103 -10.78 27.16 -2.89
N GLY A 104 -9.86 27.36 -1.95
CA GLY A 104 -10.17 27.52 -0.52
C GLY A 104 -10.61 26.22 0.16
N TRP A 105 -10.39 25.07 -0.49
CA TRP A 105 -10.67 23.77 0.10
C TRP A 105 -9.50 23.35 0.97
N LYS A 106 -9.72 23.19 2.29
CA LYS A 106 -8.66 22.93 3.27
C LYS A 106 -8.65 21.49 3.82
N THR A 107 -9.63 20.67 3.43
CA THR A 107 -9.82 19.32 3.97
C THR A 107 -9.12 18.30 3.10
N ASN A 108 -8.36 17.39 3.72
CA ASN A 108 -7.74 16.26 3.02
C ASN A 108 -8.79 15.18 2.72
N SER A 109 -9.67 15.50 1.78
CA SER A 109 -10.82 14.68 1.40
C SER A 109 -10.37 13.39 0.70
N GLN A 110 -10.87 12.28 1.22
CA GLN A 110 -10.52 10.92 0.81
C GLN A 110 -11.49 10.35 -0.21
N GLN A 111 -12.67 10.98 -0.34
CA GLN A 111 -13.75 10.57 -1.23
C GLN A 111 -14.42 11.81 -1.85
N VAL A 112 -14.63 11.80 -3.17
CA VAL A 112 -15.46 12.75 -3.91
C VAL A 112 -16.51 11.95 -4.68
N PHE A 113 -17.75 12.43 -4.69
CA PHE A 113 -18.89 11.79 -5.32
C PHE A 113 -19.53 12.73 -6.35
N VAL A 114 -20.00 12.14 -7.44
CA VAL A 114 -20.69 12.79 -8.56
C VAL A 114 -22.03 12.06 -8.71
N ASP A 115 -23.14 12.75 -8.45
CA ASP A 115 -24.49 12.17 -8.45
C ASP A 115 -24.61 10.88 -7.60
N GLY A 116 -23.90 10.86 -6.47
CA GLY A 116 -23.86 9.72 -5.54
C GLY A 116 -22.97 8.55 -5.97
N GLN A 117 -22.12 8.71 -6.99
CA GLN A 117 -21.09 7.73 -7.38
C GLN A 117 -19.68 8.25 -7.11
N PRO A 118 -18.78 7.46 -6.48
CA PRO A 118 -17.43 7.92 -6.16
C PRO A 118 -16.56 8.05 -7.43
N ILE A 119 -15.65 9.03 -7.41
CA ILE A 119 -14.55 9.16 -8.37
C ILE A 119 -13.19 8.85 -7.71
N GLN A 120 -12.21 8.43 -8.51
CA GLN A 120 -10.93 7.89 -8.04
C GLN A 120 -10.06 8.96 -7.38
N GLN A 121 -9.50 8.67 -6.21
CA GLN A 121 -8.50 9.52 -5.56
C GLN A 121 -7.14 9.36 -6.27
N VAL A 122 -6.49 10.47 -6.58
CA VAL A 122 -5.14 10.54 -7.15
C VAL A 122 -4.13 11.00 -6.09
N GLY A 123 -2.93 10.44 -6.14
CA GLY A 123 -1.82 10.74 -5.21
C GLY A 123 -1.85 9.93 -3.91
N ASP A 124 -0.95 10.29 -2.98
CA ASP A 124 -0.63 9.53 -1.76
C ASP A 124 -1.54 9.82 -0.55
N ARG A 125 -2.58 10.63 -0.74
CA ARG A 125 -3.26 11.44 0.28
C ARG A 125 -3.99 10.68 1.41
N CYS A 126 -4.00 9.35 1.36
CA CYS A 126 -4.49 8.47 2.42
C CYS A 126 -3.43 8.29 3.52
N GLY A 127 -3.70 8.79 4.74
CA GLY A 127 -2.75 8.79 5.85
C GLY A 127 -2.26 7.41 6.30
N TRP A 128 -3.00 6.33 5.98
CA TRP A 128 -2.57 4.95 6.23
C TRP A 128 -1.35 4.52 5.42
N ASN A 129 -1.16 5.07 4.21
CA ASN A 129 -0.01 4.74 3.37
C ASN A 129 1.31 5.18 4.00
N ILE A 130 1.33 6.38 4.59
CA ILE A 130 2.49 6.94 5.31
C ILE A 130 2.90 6.04 6.49
N ARG A 131 1.95 5.32 7.11
CA ARG A 131 2.21 4.44 8.27
C ARG A 131 2.60 3.01 7.88
N HIS A 132 2.18 2.51 6.73
CA HIS A 132 2.26 1.08 6.41
C HIS A 132 2.99 0.71 5.10
N ALA A 133 3.72 1.64 4.48
CA ALA A 133 4.69 1.32 3.41
C ALA A 133 5.68 0.20 3.79
N ALA A 134 5.93 0.02 5.09
CA ALA A 134 6.77 -1.02 5.69
C ALA A 134 6.25 -2.47 5.54
N LEU A 135 5.06 -2.72 4.96
CA LEU A 135 4.60 -4.08 4.62
C LEU A 135 5.31 -4.65 3.37
N GLY A 136 6.64 -4.60 3.36
CA GLY A 136 7.47 -5.11 2.28
C GLY A 136 7.22 -4.39 0.95
N ASN A 137 7.29 -3.06 0.95
CA ASN A 137 7.10 -2.16 -0.19
C ASN A 137 5.67 -2.17 -0.80
N ASN A 138 4.68 -2.72 -0.10
CA ASN A 138 3.28 -2.72 -0.54
C ASN A 138 2.46 -1.67 0.22
N TRP A 139 1.87 -0.71 -0.51
CA TRP A 139 0.94 0.27 0.05
C TRP A 139 -0.32 -0.38 0.63
N VAL A 140 -0.86 0.17 1.72
CA VAL A 140 -2.10 -0.33 2.33
C VAL A 140 -3.34 0.06 1.52
N LEU A 141 -3.30 1.20 0.82
CA LEU A 141 -4.20 1.57 -0.26
C LEU A 141 -3.33 1.88 -1.50
N PRO A 142 -3.49 1.20 -2.66
CA PRO A 142 -2.70 1.48 -3.84
C PRO A 142 -2.77 2.96 -4.26
N ILE A 143 -1.59 3.57 -4.47
CA ILE A 143 -1.48 4.94 -4.97
C ILE A 143 -1.78 4.94 -6.48
N VAL A 144 -2.63 5.86 -6.92
CA VAL A 144 -2.97 6.05 -8.34
C VAL A 144 -2.44 7.40 -8.79
N GLY A 145 -1.51 7.40 -9.75
CA GLY A 145 -0.86 8.62 -10.24
C GLY A 145 0.05 9.30 -9.20
N SER A 146 0.57 10.49 -9.54
CA SER A 146 1.38 11.32 -8.65
C SER A 146 0.53 12.35 -7.90
N ASN A 147 1.14 13.07 -6.94
CA ASN A 147 0.53 14.23 -6.29
C ASN A 147 0.47 15.47 -7.21
N SER A 148 -0.22 15.35 -8.35
CA SER A 148 -0.26 16.37 -9.39
C SER A 148 -1.61 16.42 -10.10
N VAL A 149 -2.01 17.63 -10.49
CA VAL A 149 -3.11 17.89 -11.42
C VAL A 149 -2.89 17.18 -12.77
N SER A 150 -1.64 17.00 -13.20
CA SER A 150 -1.29 16.27 -14.43
C SER A 150 -1.49 14.74 -14.33
N SER A 151 -1.78 14.21 -13.14
CA SER A 151 -2.16 12.80 -12.94
C SER A 151 -3.69 12.59 -12.85
N LEU A 152 -4.49 13.63 -13.10
CA LEU A 152 -5.93 13.50 -13.25
C LEU A 152 -6.34 12.89 -14.59
N PHE A 153 -7.46 12.18 -14.58
CA PHE A 153 -8.08 11.54 -15.73
C PHE A 153 -9.62 11.52 -15.54
N PRO A 154 -10.43 11.25 -16.57
CA PRO A 154 -11.88 11.30 -16.45
C PRO A 154 -12.41 10.35 -15.37
N GLY A 155 -13.05 10.92 -14.34
CA GLY A 155 -13.52 10.19 -13.17
C GLY A 155 -12.50 10.12 -12.04
N SER A 156 -11.63 11.13 -11.88
CA SER A 156 -10.68 11.21 -10.76
C SER A 156 -10.52 12.62 -10.17
N PHE A 157 -10.00 12.68 -8.94
CA PHE A 157 -9.80 13.90 -8.16
C PHE A 157 -8.46 13.91 -7.42
N TYR A 158 -7.92 15.11 -7.16
CA TYR A 158 -6.66 15.34 -6.47
C TYR A 158 -6.81 16.49 -5.47
N TYR A 159 -6.31 16.30 -4.25
CA TYR A 159 -6.24 17.36 -3.24
C TYR A 159 -4.82 17.93 -3.13
N ASP A 160 -4.73 19.24 -3.38
CA ASP A 160 -3.53 20.05 -3.23
C ASP A 160 -3.57 20.85 -1.91
N PRO A 161 -2.84 20.40 -0.88
CA PRO A 161 -2.75 21.10 0.41
C PRO A 161 -1.83 22.34 0.37
N ALA A 162 -1.09 22.58 -0.72
CA ALA A 162 -0.22 23.75 -0.84
C ALA A 162 -0.98 24.98 -1.36
N GLY A 163 -1.99 24.77 -2.21
CA GLY A 163 -2.85 25.83 -2.75
C GLY A 163 -4.21 26.00 -2.07
N ASP A 164 -4.56 25.16 -1.09
CA ASP A 164 -5.94 24.95 -0.61
C ASP A 164 -6.90 24.67 -1.79
N VAL A 165 -6.59 23.67 -2.63
CA VAL A 165 -7.39 23.37 -3.84
C VAL A 165 -7.75 21.89 -3.95
N LEU A 166 -9.04 21.63 -4.18
CA LEU A 166 -9.53 20.34 -4.65
C LEU A 166 -9.74 20.38 -6.16
N TYR A 167 -9.05 19.54 -6.92
CA TYR A 167 -9.18 19.41 -8.37
C TYR A 167 -9.94 18.14 -8.76
N CYS A 168 -10.68 18.16 -9.87
CA CYS A 168 -11.27 16.95 -10.46
C CYS A 168 -11.39 17.04 -11.98
N ILE A 169 -11.53 15.87 -12.63
CA ILE A 169 -12.08 15.70 -13.97
C ILE A 169 -13.25 14.71 -13.86
N LEU A 170 -14.44 15.08 -14.31
CA LEU A 170 -15.59 14.17 -14.31
C LEU A 170 -15.45 13.08 -15.38
N LYS A 171 -16.14 11.94 -15.22
CA LYS A 171 -16.02 10.79 -16.13
C LYS A 171 -16.53 11.10 -17.55
N ASP A 172 -17.52 11.97 -17.63
CA ASP A 172 -18.12 12.58 -18.83
C ASP A 172 -17.44 13.90 -19.25
N ARG A 173 -16.38 14.33 -18.55
CA ARG A 173 -15.62 15.58 -18.76
C ARG A 173 -16.45 16.88 -18.60
N SER A 174 -17.66 16.78 -18.06
CA SER A 174 -18.61 17.90 -18.01
C SER A 174 -18.28 18.94 -16.92
N ASN A 175 -19.22 19.85 -16.62
CA ASN A 175 -19.08 20.89 -15.61
C ASN A 175 -19.62 20.40 -14.25
N PRO A 176 -18.80 20.27 -13.18
CA PRO A 176 -19.25 19.85 -11.86
C PRO A 176 -20.37 20.68 -11.24
N ASN A 177 -20.56 21.94 -11.67
CA ASN A 177 -21.69 22.75 -11.22
C ASN A 177 -23.06 22.26 -11.74
N ASN A 178 -23.08 21.39 -12.76
CA ASN A 178 -24.29 20.76 -13.29
C ASN A 178 -24.69 19.49 -12.50
N HIS A 179 -23.80 18.96 -11.64
CA HIS A 179 -23.95 17.68 -10.94
C HIS A 179 -24.13 17.86 -9.43
N GLN A 180 -24.62 16.80 -8.76
CA GLN A 180 -24.59 16.72 -7.31
C GLN A 180 -23.22 16.27 -6.84
N MET A 181 -22.31 17.24 -6.73
CA MET A 181 -20.96 17.05 -6.18
C MET A 181 -21.02 17.00 -4.66
N GLU A 182 -20.60 15.87 -4.07
CA GLU A 182 -20.44 15.71 -2.62
C GLU A 182 -18.99 15.36 -2.28
N VAL A 183 -18.45 15.92 -1.20
CA VAL A 183 -17.04 15.73 -0.82
C VAL A 183 -16.94 15.41 0.67
N SER A 184 -16.23 14.34 1.03
CA SER A 184 -16.10 13.91 2.43
C SER A 184 -15.23 14.87 3.26
N VAL A 185 -15.71 15.21 4.46
CA VAL A 185 -15.04 16.12 5.41
C VAL A 185 -14.94 15.56 6.82
N SER A 186 -16.02 15.01 7.38
CA SER A 186 -16.07 14.51 8.76
C SER A 186 -15.41 13.15 8.92
N LYS A 187 -14.71 12.93 10.03
CA LYS A 187 -13.90 11.73 10.30
C LYS A 187 -14.80 10.52 10.51
N PHE A 188 -15.90 10.72 11.22
CA PHE A 188 -16.98 9.76 11.47
C PHE A 188 -18.34 10.49 11.43
N ILE A 189 -19.44 9.75 11.51
CA ILE A 189 -20.79 10.31 11.72
C ILE A 189 -21.08 10.40 13.22
N LEU A 190 -20.92 9.28 13.94
CA LEU A 190 -21.29 9.17 15.35
C LEU A 190 -20.30 8.33 16.16
N ASP A 191 -19.75 8.92 17.22
CA ASP A 191 -18.92 8.29 18.24
C ASP A 191 -19.77 8.01 19.50
N GLY A 192 -19.88 6.73 19.86
CA GLY A 192 -20.58 6.28 21.06
C GLY A 192 -19.81 6.49 22.37
N GLY A 193 -18.49 6.72 22.31
CA GLY A 193 -17.64 6.98 23.47
C GLY A 193 -17.81 5.96 24.60
N THR A 194 -18.19 6.43 25.79
CA THR A 194 -18.41 5.62 26.99
C THR A 194 -19.86 5.18 27.21
N THR A 195 -20.80 5.60 26.35
CA THR A 195 -22.25 5.43 26.59
C THR A 195 -22.72 3.98 26.47
N THR A 196 -23.81 3.67 27.18
CA THR A 196 -24.42 2.34 27.23
C THR A 196 -25.85 2.35 26.69
N ASP A 197 -26.35 1.20 26.26
CA ASP A 197 -27.79 0.91 26.01
C ASP A 197 -28.45 1.81 24.95
N VAL A 198 -27.63 2.39 24.06
CA VAL A 198 -28.09 3.25 22.97
C VAL A 198 -28.71 2.41 21.86
N THR A 199 -29.90 2.80 21.40
CA THR A 199 -30.53 2.23 20.20
C THR A 199 -30.38 3.17 19.01
N VAL A 200 -29.86 2.65 17.89
CA VAL A 200 -29.72 3.38 16.62
C VAL A 200 -30.52 2.63 15.54
N LYS A 201 -31.55 3.26 14.98
CA LYS A 201 -32.56 2.56 14.17
C LYS A 201 -33.00 3.27 12.89
N ASN A 202 -33.17 2.53 11.78
CA ASN A 202 -33.77 3.05 10.55
C ASN A 202 -33.04 4.30 10.02
N LEU A 203 -31.70 4.24 9.96
CA LEU A 203 -30.83 5.33 9.49
C LEU A 203 -29.93 4.84 8.36
N THR A 204 -29.68 5.71 7.39
CA THR A 204 -28.62 5.56 6.39
C THR A 204 -27.44 6.45 6.77
N MET A 205 -26.21 5.93 6.81
CA MET A 205 -24.98 6.67 7.14
C MET A 205 -23.98 6.58 5.99
N ARG A 206 -23.43 7.73 5.55
CA ARG A 206 -22.60 7.82 4.33
C ARG A 206 -21.44 8.81 4.40
N HIS A 207 -20.36 8.49 3.69
CA HIS A 207 -19.24 9.41 3.39
C HIS A 207 -18.47 9.93 4.62
N SER A 208 -17.66 9.08 5.26
CA SER A 208 -16.64 9.51 6.23
C SER A 208 -15.32 9.94 5.56
N ASN A 209 -14.38 10.44 6.38
CA ASN A 209 -13.05 10.96 6.00
C ASN A 209 -11.94 10.57 7.01
N SER A 210 -12.14 9.46 7.74
CA SER A 210 -11.27 8.90 8.78
C SER A 210 -9.78 8.70 8.41
N THR A 211 -9.48 8.24 7.19
CA THR A 211 -8.14 7.80 6.80
C THR A 211 -7.18 8.96 6.58
N GLN A 212 -7.69 10.21 6.45
CA GLN A 212 -6.88 11.42 6.43
C GLN A 212 -6.02 11.55 7.71
N GLU A 213 -6.53 11.08 8.85
CA GLU A 213 -5.85 11.12 10.16
C GLU A 213 -5.31 9.76 10.61
N ARG A 214 -5.13 8.81 9.68
CA ARG A 214 -4.60 7.45 9.96
C ARG A 214 -5.48 6.62 10.93
N LEU A 215 -6.78 6.92 10.99
CA LEU A 215 -7.75 6.22 11.85
C LEU A 215 -8.39 5.02 11.12
N ALA A 216 -8.60 3.91 11.82
CA ALA A 216 -9.28 2.70 11.33
C ALA A 216 -10.64 2.56 12.01
N ILE A 217 -11.53 3.51 11.75
CA ILE A 217 -12.81 3.68 12.45
C ILE A 217 -14.00 3.51 11.50
N GLY A 218 -15.19 3.34 12.08
CA GLY A 218 -16.45 3.32 11.35
C GLY A 218 -17.00 4.71 11.08
N MET A 219 -17.98 4.79 10.19
CA MET A 219 -18.93 5.91 10.16
C MET A 219 -19.70 5.99 11.50
N LEU A 220 -20.02 4.84 12.09
CA LEU A 220 -20.41 4.76 13.50
C LEU A 220 -19.40 3.94 14.31
N MET A 221 -19.16 4.36 15.55
CA MET A 221 -18.45 3.60 16.57
C MET A 221 -19.40 3.36 17.75
N THR A 222 -19.54 2.12 18.22
CA THR A 222 -20.37 1.85 19.40
C THR A 222 -19.70 2.36 20.68
N GLY A 223 -20.51 2.52 21.74
CA GLY A 223 -20.03 2.90 23.07
C GLY A 223 -19.53 1.70 23.87
N ARG A 224 -19.82 1.68 25.18
CA ARG A 224 -19.26 0.69 26.11
C ARG A 224 -20.05 -0.62 26.20
N ARG A 225 -21.38 -0.56 26.35
CA ARG A 225 -22.23 -1.74 26.63
C ARG A 225 -23.63 -1.62 26.02
N GLY A 226 -24.26 -2.75 25.65
CA GLY A 226 -25.72 -2.82 25.44
C GLY A 226 -26.29 -2.16 24.18
N TRP A 227 -25.45 -1.68 23.26
CA TRP A 227 -25.92 -0.99 22.05
C TRP A 227 -26.76 -1.90 21.14
N THR A 228 -27.88 -1.37 20.64
CA THR A 228 -28.69 -2.00 19.59
C THR A 228 -28.61 -1.16 18.32
N ILE A 229 -28.12 -1.76 17.23
CA ILE A 229 -28.14 -1.14 15.89
C ILE A 229 -29.03 -2.00 15.01
N GLU A 230 -30.17 -1.48 14.56
CA GLU A 230 -31.11 -2.25 13.75
C GLU A 230 -31.71 -1.49 12.57
N ASP A 231 -31.97 -2.21 11.47
CA ASP A 231 -32.59 -1.66 10.25
C ASP A 231 -31.77 -0.48 9.62
N CYS A 232 -30.44 -0.47 9.78
CA CYS A 232 -29.57 0.62 9.32
C CYS A 232 -28.77 0.28 8.04
N GLU A 233 -28.46 1.29 7.23
CA GLU A 233 -27.68 1.20 6.00
C GLU A 233 -26.38 1.99 6.14
N PHE A 234 -25.23 1.37 5.89
CA PHE A 234 -23.91 2.00 5.90
C PHE A 234 -23.31 1.87 4.49
N ASP A 235 -23.16 2.99 3.79
CA ASP A 235 -22.76 3.01 2.37
C ASP A 235 -21.62 4.02 2.13
N TYR A 236 -20.57 3.62 1.39
CA TYR A 236 -19.42 4.49 1.06
C TYR A 236 -18.71 5.14 2.28
N GLY A 237 -18.40 4.33 3.29
CA GLY A 237 -17.51 4.71 4.39
C GLY A 237 -16.04 4.62 3.99
N ASP A 238 -15.24 5.63 4.30
CA ASP A 238 -13.86 5.81 3.80
C ASP A 238 -12.90 4.71 4.26
N PHE A 239 -13.01 4.24 5.51
CA PHE A 239 -12.36 3.01 5.99
C PHE A 239 -13.38 1.87 6.17
N CYS A 240 -14.35 2.03 7.08
CA CYS A 240 -15.45 1.09 7.24
C CYS A 240 -16.79 1.73 7.62
N GLY A 241 -17.88 0.96 7.53
CA GLY A 241 -19.22 1.42 7.90
C GLY A 241 -19.43 1.50 9.41
N LEU A 242 -19.16 0.41 10.12
CA LEU A 242 -19.36 0.29 11.56
C LEU A 242 -18.13 -0.32 12.23
N LEU A 243 -17.65 0.32 13.29
CA LEU A 243 -16.71 -0.27 14.25
C LEU A 243 -17.48 -0.67 15.52
N VAL A 244 -17.55 -1.97 15.77
CA VAL A 244 -18.13 -2.55 16.99
C VAL A 244 -17.02 -2.74 18.03
N GLN A 245 -17.10 -1.98 19.11
CA GLN A 245 -16.24 -2.02 20.29
C GLN A 245 -17.14 -2.06 21.53
N GLY A 246 -16.63 -2.45 22.71
CA GLY A 246 -17.48 -2.65 23.89
C GLY A 246 -18.13 -4.04 23.91
N ASP A 247 -19.20 -4.22 24.69
CA ASP A 247 -19.81 -5.55 24.94
C ASP A 247 -21.35 -5.60 24.96
N ASN A 248 -21.90 -6.81 24.85
CA ASN A 248 -23.33 -7.13 24.82
C ASN A 248 -24.11 -6.32 23.76
N HIS A 249 -23.54 -6.15 22.56
CA HIS A 249 -24.18 -5.39 21.48
C HIS A 249 -25.00 -6.29 20.55
N THR A 250 -26.09 -5.75 20.01
CA THR A 250 -26.92 -6.43 19.00
C THR A 250 -26.97 -5.61 17.72
N ILE A 251 -26.36 -6.12 16.64
CA ILE A 251 -26.36 -5.51 15.32
C ILE A 251 -27.19 -6.41 14.41
N ARG A 252 -28.37 -5.96 13.96
CA ARG A 252 -29.30 -6.83 13.22
C ARG A 252 -30.08 -6.18 12.09
N ARG A 253 -30.23 -6.90 10.98
CA ARG A 253 -30.93 -6.45 9.75
C ARG A 253 -30.30 -5.20 9.10
N CYS A 254 -29.01 -5.00 9.31
CA CYS A 254 -28.27 -3.87 8.75
C CYS A 254 -27.62 -4.23 7.39
N THR A 255 -27.41 -3.22 6.54
CA THR A 255 -26.66 -3.36 5.28
C THR A 255 -25.35 -2.59 5.38
N PHE A 256 -24.24 -3.22 4.98
CA PHE A 256 -22.90 -2.65 4.94
C PHE A 256 -22.37 -2.79 3.52
N SER A 257 -22.44 -1.71 2.75
CA SER A 257 -22.09 -1.67 1.34
C SER A 257 -20.96 -0.70 1.03
N ASN A 258 -20.15 -1.05 0.02
CA ASN A 258 -19.15 -0.16 -0.57
C ASN A 258 -18.22 0.53 0.46
N GLY A 259 -17.87 -0.14 1.56
CA GLY A 259 -16.86 0.35 2.50
C GLY A 259 -15.46 0.31 1.88
N GLY A 260 -14.66 1.36 2.11
CA GLY A 260 -13.37 1.59 1.46
C GLY A 260 -12.38 0.45 1.67
N SER A 261 -12.24 -0.02 2.92
CA SER A 261 -11.50 -1.24 3.29
C SER A 261 -12.44 -2.36 3.74
N ASN A 262 -13.42 -2.07 4.58
CA ASN A 262 -14.30 -3.08 5.20
C ASN A 262 -15.75 -2.60 5.29
N GLY A 263 -16.71 -3.53 5.33
CA GLY A 263 -18.09 -3.19 5.69
C GLY A 263 -18.23 -2.96 7.19
N LEU A 264 -17.66 -3.88 7.98
CA LEU A 264 -17.74 -3.89 9.43
C LEU A 264 -16.38 -4.24 10.05
N CYS A 265 -16.04 -3.56 11.14
CA CYS A 265 -14.87 -3.85 11.98
C CYS A 265 -15.34 -4.22 13.39
N VAL A 266 -14.64 -5.15 14.04
CA VAL A 266 -14.89 -5.51 15.45
C VAL A 266 -13.58 -5.42 16.22
N ASN A 267 -13.56 -4.67 17.31
CA ASN A 267 -12.42 -4.57 18.22
C ASN A 267 -12.79 -5.15 19.59
N GLY A 268 -12.09 -6.22 20.01
CA GLY A 268 -12.27 -6.89 21.29
C GLY A 268 -11.31 -6.43 22.39
N ALA A 269 -10.41 -5.50 22.09
CA ALA A 269 -9.58 -4.79 23.05
C ALA A 269 -10.09 -3.34 23.18
N THR A 270 -11.04 -3.11 24.08
CA THR A 270 -11.67 -1.80 24.33
C THR A 270 -10.67 -0.68 24.59
N TRP A 271 -9.51 -1.02 25.19
CA TRP A 271 -8.29 -0.22 25.12
C TRP A 271 -7.07 -1.13 25.05
N TYR A 272 -6.16 -0.93 24.09
CA TYR A 272 -4.85 -1.59 24.06
C TYR A 272 -3.75 -0.52 24.23
N PRO A 273 -2.89 -0.65 25.27
CA PRO A 273 -1.59 -1.26 24.99
C PRO A 273 -1.02 -2.15 26.12
N ARG A 274 -1.87 -2.74 27.01
CA ARG A 274 -1.38 -3.38 28.24
C ARG A 274 -2.01 -4.71 28.69
N TRP A 275 -2.90 -5.34 27.92
CA TRP A 275 -3.47 -6.63 28.32
C TRP A 275 -2.39 -7.71 28.32
N LYS A 276 -2.22 -8.40 29.46
CA LYS A 276 -1.28 -9.52 29.60
C LYS A 276 -2.01 -10.85 29.39
N ASP A 277 -1.31 -11.84 28.85
CA ASP A 277 -1.80 -13.21 28.58
C ASP A 277 -2.43 -13.96 29.78
N LYS A 278 -2.42 -13.37 30.98
CA LYS A 278 -2.87 -13.96 32.25
C LYS A 278 -4.08 -13.24 32.89
N GLU A 279 -4.52 -12.11 32.35
CA GLU A 279 -5.59 -11.30 32.95
C GLU A 279 -6.98 -11.82 32.50
N ILE A 280 -7.84 -12.17 33.47
CA ILE A 280 -9.21 -12.62 33.18
C ILE A 280 -10.04 -11.40 32.74
N ARG A 281 -10.40 -11.39 31.45
CA ARG A 281 -11.16 -10.32 30.80
C ARG A 281 -12.63 -10.72 30.57
N PRO A 282 -13.62 -9.82 30.49
CA PRO A 282 -15.01 -10.16 30.17
C PRO A 282 -15.25 -10.41 28.67
N LYS A 283 -16.10 -11.39 28.32
CA LYS A 283 -16.44 -11.70 26.92
C LYS A 283 -17.22 -10.56 26.27
N MET A 284 -17.04 -10.35 24.97
CA MET A 284 -17.79 -9.35 24.21
C MET A 284 -19.28 -9.69 24.13
N ASN A 285 -19.66 -10.97 24.01
CA ASN A 285 -21.05 -11.46 23.98
C ASN A 285 -21.97 -10.74 22.97
N SER A 286 -21.41 -10.14 21.92
CA SER A 286 -22.16 -9.39 20.91
C SER A 286 -22.68 -10.30 19.80
N VAL A 287 -23.82 -9.93 19.22
CA VAL A 287 -24.47 -10.65 18.13
C VAL A 287 -24.53 -9.75 16.88
N ILE A 288 -24.07 -10.30 15.75
CA ILE A 288 -24.22 -9.69 14.41
C ILE A 288 -25.05 -10.67 13.58
N GLU A 289 -26.29 -10.29 13.25
CA GLU A 289 -27.23 -11.22 12.63
C GLU A 289 -28.14 -10.64 11.56
N ASN A 290 -28.56 -11.48 10.60
CA ASN A 290 -29.49 -11.12 9.53
C ASN A 290 -29.02 -9.92 8.68
N CYS A 291 -27.73 -9.57 8.71
CA CYS A 291 -27.14 -8.43 8.00
C CYS A 291 -26.67 -8.81 6.60
N THR A 292 -26.59 -7.82 5.71
CA THR A 292 -25.97 -7.97 4.38
C THR A 292 -24.66 -7.16 4.32
N ILE A 293 -23.55 -7.81 3.99
CA ILE A 293 -22.21 -7.22 3.96
C ILE A 293 -21.63 -7.48 2.56
N THR A 294 -21.64 -6.46 1.70
CA THR A 294 -21.38 -6.65 0.26
C THR A 294 -20.62 -5.52 -0.43
N LYS A 295 -19.86 -5.84 -1.49
CA LYS A 295 -19.10 -4.87 -2.31
C LYS A 295 -18.07 -4.04 -1.53
N ASN A 296 -17.71 -4.45 -0.32
CA ASN A 296 -16.71 -3.77 0.50
C ASN A 296 -15.29 -4.05 -0.01
N ASN A 297 -14.33 -3.24 0.45
CA ASN A 297 -13.03 -3.03 -0.16
C ASN A 297 -13.08 -2.36 -1.55
N TYR A 298 -14.00 -1.40 -1.76
CA TYR A 298 -14.19 -0.80 -3.08
C TYR A 298 -13.02 0.09 -3.52
N ARG A 299 -12.24 0.63 -2.57
CA ARG A 299 -11.02 1.43 -2.86
C ARG A 299 -9.78 0.56 -3.08
N GLY A 300 -9.85 -0.76 -2.83
CA GLY A 300 -8.75 -1.67 -3.11
C GLY A 300 -7.66 -1.72 -2.03
N PHE A 301 -7.99 -1.46 -0.76
CA PHE A 301 -7.10 -1.70 0.38
C PHE A 301 -6.53 -3.12 0.41
N SER A 302 -5.36 -3.26 1.05
CA SER A 302 -4.57 -4.49 1.04
C SER A 302 -5.30 -5.68 1.65
N LYS A 303 -5.55 -6.67 0.78
CA LYS A 303 -6.14 -7.99 1.09
C LYS A 303 -5.20 -8.89 1.91
N LEU A 304 -4.01 -8.42 2.25
CA LEU A 304 -3.02 -9.08 3.12
C LEU A 304 -3.00 -8.53 4.55
N PHE A 305 -3.74 -7.44 4.83
CA PHE A 305 -3.70 -6.75 6.12
C PHE A 305 -5.08 -6.65 6.79
N HIS A 306 -6.07 -6.03 6.13
CA HIS A 306 -7.33 -5.68 6.79
C HIS A 306 -8.59 -5.92 5.94
N ALA A 307 -8.48 -5.79 4.61
CA ALA A 307 -9.63 -5.47 3.78
C ALA A 307 -10.55 -6.66 3.43
N GLY A 308 -11.85 -6.40 3.28
CA GLY A 308 -12.87 -7.40 2.97
C GLY A 308 -14.28 -7.06 3.48
N GLY A 309 -15.03 -8.07 3.93
CA GLY A 309 -16.35 -7.91 4.53
C GLY A 309 -16.27 -7.46 5.98
N MET A 310 -15.98 -8.40 6.89
CA MET A 310 -15.73 -8.15 8.31
C MET A 310 -14.28 -8.47 8.70
N LYS A 311 -13.62 -7.55 9.42
CA LYS A 311 -12.37 -7.82 10.16
C LYS A 311 -12.63 -7.69 11.66
N ALA A 312 -12.20 -8.67 12.44
CA ALA A 312 -12.40 -8.77 13.88
C ALA A 312 -11.03 -8.93 14.57
N VAL A 313 -10.50 -7.83 15.11
CA VAL A 313 -9.11 -7.72 15.59
C VAL A 313 -8.92 -6.52 16.54
N PRO A 314 -8.01 -6.60 17.53
CA PRO A 314 -7.56 -7.82 18.20
C PRO A 314 -8.59 -8.26 19.26
N GLY A 315 -8.34 -9.38 19.94
CA GLY A 315 -9.03 -9.72 21.19
C GLY A 315 -10.47 -10.24 21.07
N VAL A 316 -11.09 -10.23 19.89
CA VAL A 316 -12.54 -10.46 19.72
C VAL A 316 -12.98 -11.82 20.25
N ARG A 317 -14.00 -11.84 21.12
CA ARG A 317 -14.39 -13.06 21.86
C ARG A 317 -15.85 -13.09 22.27
N GLY A 318 -16.51 -14.22 22.09
CA GLY A 318 -17.95 -14.33 22.34
C GLY A 318 -18.79 -13.62 21.27
N LEU A 319 -18.22 -13.35 20.10
CA LEU A 319 -18.96 -12.81 18.96
C LEU A 319 -19.74 -13.94 18.28
N THR A 320 -21.07 -13.77 18.18
CA THR A 320 -21.94 -14.64 17.40
C THR A 320 -22.29 -13.95 16.09
N PHE A 321 -21.80 -14.48 14.97
CA PHE A 321 -22.01 -13.95 13.63
C PHE A 321 -22.88 -14.93 12.83
N ARG A 322 -24.21 -14.68 12.78
CA ARG A 322 -25.18 -15.67 12.28
C ARG A 322 -26.20 -15.17 11.26
N ASN A 323 -26.69 -16.04 10.38
CA ASN A 323 -27.74 -15.73 9.38
C ASN A 323 -27.40 -14.55 8.44
N ASN A 324 -26.14 -14.16 8.30
CA ASN A 324 -25.74 -13.01 7.47
C ASN A 324 -25.49 -13.40 6.00
N LYS A 325 -25.60 -12.42 5.10
CA LYS A 325 -25.25 -12.53 3.67
C LYS A 325 -23.96 -11.75 3.40
N VAL A 326 -22.83 -12.44 3.31
CA VAL A 326 -21.48 -11.86 3.11
C VAL A 326 -21.01 -12.10 1.67
N LEU A 327 -21.31 -11.14 0.79
CA LEU A 327 -21.35 -11.36 -0.65
C LEU A 327 -20.42 -10.41 -1.43
N ASN A 328 -19.60 -10.92 -2.34
CA ASN A 328 -18.88 -10.12 -3.35
C ASN A 328 -18.01 -9.00 -2.75
N ASN A 329 -17.29 -9.25 -1.64
CA ASN A 329 -16.37 -8.28 -1.05
C ASN A 329 -14.96 -8.47 -1.65
N GLY A 330 -14.27 -7.37 -1.97
CA GLY A 330 -12.94 -7.36 -2.61
C GLY A 330 -11.78 -7.81 -1.72
N GLY A 331 -12.03 -8.64 -0.72
CA GLY A 331 -11.09 -9.10 0.30
C GLY A 331 -11.64 -10.33 1.03
N ILE A 332 -11.25 -10.57 2.28
CA ILE A 332 -11.74 -11.73 3.05
C ILE A 332 -13.17 -11.47 3.55
N GLY A 333 -14.10 -12.42 3.39
CA GLY A 333 -15.50 -12.26 3.79
C GLY A 333 -15.66 -12.05 5.29
N VAL A 334 -15.20 -13.01 6.09
CA VAL A 334 -15.16 -12.95 7.56
C VAL A 334 -13.74 -13.27 8.04
N TRP A 335 -13.08 -12.33 8.73
CA TRP A 335 -11.71 -12.49 9.20
C TRP A 335 -11.58 -12.19 10.69
N PHE A 336 -11.24 -13.19 11.49
CA PHE A 336 -10.77 -13.02 12.86
C PHE A 336 -9.23 -13.08 12.89
N ASP A 337 -8.62 -12.15 13.62
CA ASP A 337 -7.17 -12.01 13.72
C ASP A 337 -6.77 -11.59 15.14
N ASP A 338 -5.56 -11.94 15.55
CA ASP A 338 -4.89 -11.64 16.82
C ASP A 338 -5.71 -11.85 18.12
N GLY A 339 -5.53 -13.00 18.80
CA GLY A 339 -5.94 -13.18 20.19
C GLY A 339 -7.45 -13.33 20.45
N PHE A 340 -8.17 -14.07 19.62
CA PHE A 340 -9.62 -14.29 19.77
C PHE A 340 -9.98 -15.57 20.57
N GLY A 341 -11.28 -15.79 20.86
CA GLY A 341 -11.75 -17.05 21.42
C GLY A 341 -13.28 -17.14 21.59
N ALA A 342 -13.83 -18.35 21.66
CA ALA A 342 -15.27 -18.61 21.83
C ALA A 342 -16.17 -17.83 20.85
N ASN A 343 -15.74 -17.69 19.59
CA ASN A 343 -16.50 -17.04 18.52
C ASN A 343 -17.22 -18.07 17.65
N GLU A 344 -18.40 -17.70 17.15
CA GLU A 344 -19.22 -18.56 16.30
C GLU A 344 -19.60 -17.86 15.00
N VAL A 345 -19.38 -18.54 13.88
CA VAL A 345 -19.85 -18.17 12.54
C VAL A 345 -20.83 -19.25 12.08
N SER A 346 -22.14 -18.96 12.16
CA SER A 346 -23.20 -19.95 11.96
C SER A 346 -24.27 -19.56 10.92
N ASP A 347 -24.77 -20.51 10.15
CA ASP A 347 -25.94 -20.36 9.24
C ASP A 347 -25.80 -19.31 8.10
N ASN A 348 -24.61 -18.73 7.89
CA ASN A 348 -24.39 -17.64 6.95
C ASN A 348 -24.35 -18.09 5.48
N ILE A 349 -24.59 -17.15 4.57
CA ILE A 349 -24.28 -17.25 3.13
C ILE A 349 -23.01 -16.44 2.87
N ILE A 350 -21.93 -17.06 2.42
CA ILE A 350 -20.62 -16.42 2.26
C ILE A 350 -20.02 -16.74 0.88
N ALA A 351 -20.17 -15.82 -0.08
CA ALA A 351 -19.82 -16.08 -1.49
C ALA A 351 -19.20 -14.90 -2.23
N GLY A 352 -18.39 -15.19 -3.25
CA GLY A 352 -17.74 -14.18 -4.10
C GLY A 352 -16.65 -13.35 -3.42
N ASN A 353 -16.10 -13.82 -2.29
CA ASN A 353 -15.04 -13.14 -1.54
C ASN A 353 -13.67 -13.81 -1.85
N ARG A 354 -12.55 -13.27 -1.35
CA ARG A 354 -11.21 -13.88 -1.51
C ARG A 354 -11.06 -15.18 -0.72
N HIS A 355 -11.26 -15.08 0.60
CA HIS A 355 -11.59 -16.24 1.42
C HIS A 355 -13.03 -16.05 1.92
N GLY A 356 -13.76 -17.14 2.12
CA GLY A 356 -15.05 -17.08 2.82
C GLY A 356 -14.84 -16.69 4.30
N ILE A 357 -14.22 -17.59 5.07
CA ILE A 357 -13.91 -17.40 6.50
C ILE A 357 -12.40 -17.55 6.73
N SER A 358 -11.82 -16.73 7.60
CA SER A 358 -10.44 -16.85 8.07
C SER A 358 -10.32 -16.61 9.58
N TYR A 359 -9.58 -17.48 10.26
CA TYR A 359 -9.08 -17.29 11.62
C TYR A 359 -7.55 -17.35 11.57
N GLU A 360 -6.87 -16.34 12.13
CA GLU A 360 -5.42 -16.20 12.03
C GLU A 360 -4.76 -15.89 13.38
N ILE A 361 -3.64 -16.57 13.69
CA ILE A 361 -2.85 -16.41 14.93
C ILE A 361 -3.67 -16.48 16.23
N GLY A 362 -4.63 -17.41 16.27
CA GLY A 362 -5.50 -17.68 17.40
C GLY A 362 -4.83 -18.41 18.54
N HIS A 363 -4.86 -17.81 19.73
CA HIS A 363 -4.36 -18.35 20.98
C HIS A 363 -5.28 -17.98 22.14
N ALA A 364 -5.25 -18.78 23.21
CA ALA A 364 -6.00 -18.49 24.44
C ALA A 364 -5.35 -17.32 25.21
N MET A 365 -6.18 -16.40 25.71
CA MET A 365 -5.80 -15.49 26.79
C MET A 365 -6.27 -16.04 28.15
N GLY A 366 -5.70 -15.51 29.23
CA GLY A 366 -5.90 -15.97 30.60
C GLY A 366 -7.36 -16.18 31.01
N GLY A 367 -7.67 -17.41 31.46
CA GLY A 367 -8.97 -17.80 32.00
C GLY A 367 -10.03 -18.22 30.97
N ASP A 368 -9.77 -18.13 29.66
CA ASP A 368 -10.77 -18.47 28.63
C ASP A 368 -10.81 -19.95 28.24
N SER A 369 -12.03 -20.47 28.03
CA SER A 369 -12.26 -21.65 27.19
C SER A 369 -12.11 -21.28 25.71
N TYR A 370 -10.88 -21.28 25.22
CA TYR A 370 -10.56 -21.03 23.82
C TYR A 370 -11.21 -22.08 22.90
N SER A 371 -11.86 -21.61 21.83
CA SER A 371 -12.60 -22.41 20.85
C SER A 371 -12.99 -21.56 19.64
N ILE A 372 -13.13 -22.19 18.47
CA ILE A 372 -13.66 -21.58 17.24
C ILE A 372 -14.81 -22.46 16.74
N LYS A 373 -15.90 -21.86 16.28
CA LYS A 373 -17.01 -22.58 15.64
C LYS A 373 -17.30 -22.02 14.25
N VAL A 374 -17.28 -22.88 13.24
CA VAL A 374 -17.73 -22.62 11.87
C VAL A 374 -18.76 -23.67 11.53
N VAL A 375 -20.05 -23.32 11.63
CA VAL A 375 -21.16 -24.30 11.69
C VAL A 375 -22.27 -23.98 10.69
N ASN A 376 -22.75 -24.97 9.94
CA ASN A 376 -23.95 -24.85 9.09
C ASN A 376 -23.91 -23.74 8.01
N ASN A 377 -22.74 -23.25 7.60
CA ASN A 377 -22.63 -22.17 6.61
C ASN A 377 -22.73 -22.70 5.16
N ARG A 378 -23.19 -21.84 4.25
CA ARG A 378 -23.13 -22.01 2.79
C ARG A 378 -22.00 -21.14 2.25
N ILE A 379 -20.88 -21.75 1.85
CA ILE A 379 -19.64 -21.06 1.47
C ILE A 379 -19.29 -21.45 0.03
N TYR A 380 -19.30 -20.51 -0.92
CA TYR A 380 -19.13 -20.87 -2.33
C TYR A 380 -18.57 -19.75 -3.22
N ASP A 381 -18.03 -20.11 -4.39
CA ASP A 381 -17.51 -19.17 -5.40
C ASP A 381 -16.49 -18.14 -4.85
N ASN A 382 -15.70 -18.52 -3.84
CA ASN A 382 -14.67 -17.65 -3.27
C ASN A 382 -13.33 -17.80 -4.03
N ASP A 383 -12.61 -16.71 -4.29
CA ASP A 383 -11.51 -16.63 -5.28
C ASP A 383 -10.26 -17.47 -4.92
N LEU A 384 -10.08 -17.81 -3.64
CA LEU A 384 -8.88 -18.52 -3.16
C LEU A 384 -9.17 -19.60 -2.10
N LYS A 385 -10.03 -19.35 -1.10
CA LYS A 385 -10.33 -20.34 -0.02
C LYS A 385 -11.78 -20.28 0.48
N GLY A 386 -12.30 -21.41 0.98
CA GLY A 386 -13.57 -21.46 1.70
C GLY A 386 -13.39 -21.09 3.17
N VAL A 387 -12.80 -22.00 3.96
CA VAL A 387 -12.44 -21.80 5.37
C VAL A 387 -10.94 -21.94 5.56
N TYR A 388 -10.33 -20.96 6.24
CA TYR A 388 -8.89 -20.91 6.55
C TYR A 388 -8.66 -20.77 8.04
N ILE A 389 -8.02 -21.77 8.67
CA ILE A 389 -7.59 -21.75 10.07
C ILE A 389 -6.05 -21.72 10.07
N SER A 390 -5.47 -20.54 10.31
CA SER A 390 -4.05 -20.23 10.22
C SER A 390 -3.47 -20.09 11.63
N GLY A 391 -2.53 -20.97 12.02
CA GLY A 391 -1.90 -20.91 13.34
C GLY A 391 -2.93 -20.80 14.48
N SER A 392 -4.01 -21.57 14.42
CA SER A 392 -5.09 -21.55 15.41
C SER A 392 -5.52 -22.98 15.76
N SER A 393 -5.85 -23.22 17.03
CA SER A 393 -6.30 -24.52 17.57
C SER A 393 -7.83 -24.56 17.79
N ASP A 394 -8.32 -25.72 18.26
CA ASP A 394 -9.65 -25.91 18.87
C ASP A 394 -10.84 -25.44 18.02
N ALA A 395 -10.69 -25.46 16.70
CA ALA A 395 -11.75 -25.14 15.75
C ALA A 395 -12.65 -26.35 15.44
N VAL A 396 -13.95 -26.16 15.55
CA VAL A 396 -14.97 -27.09 15.07
C VAL A 396 -15.54 -26.54 13.77
N ILE A 397 -15.22 -27.22 12.66
CA ILE A 397 -15.74 -26.93 11.32
C ILE A 397 -16.72 -28.05 10.98
N GLU A 398 -18.03 -27.80 11.12
CA GLU A 398 -19.03 -28.83 10.85
C GLU A 398 -20.33 -28.38 10.18
N TYR A 399 -20.94 -29.31 9.44
CA TYR A 399 -22.17 -29.09 8.67
C TYR A 399 -22.09 -27.92 7.66
N ASN A 400 -20.91 -27.50 7.23
CA ASN A 400 -20.79 -26.48 6.19
C ASN A 400 -20.91 -27.15 4.81
N THR A 401 -21.62 -26.52 3.88
CA THR A 401 -21.47 -26.82 2.45
C THR A 401 -20.49 -25.85 1.84
N LEU A 402 -19.42 -26.40 1.27
CA LEU A 402 -18.39 -25.67 0.54
C LEU A 402 -18.48 -26.04 -0.94
N TYR A 403 -18.51 -25.06 -1.86
CA TYR A 403 -18.62 -25.33 -3.31
C TYR A 403 -17.83 -24.36 -4.22
N ASN A 404 -17.10 -24.89 -5.21
CA ASN A 404 -16.45 -24.14 -6.31
C ASN A 404 -15.46 -23.01 -5.90
N GLN A 405 -14.71 -23.19 -4.81
CA GLN A 405 -13.47 -22.43 -4.55
C GLN A 405 -12.22 -23.26 -4.90
N PRO A 406 -11.02 -22.64 -5.02
CA PRO A 406 -9.79 -23.40 -5.25
C PRO A 406 -9.45 -24.36 -4.11
N TYR A 407 -9.65 -23.95 -2.86
CA TYR A 407 -9.47 -24.80 -1.67
C TYR A 407 -10.66 -24.69 -0.73
N ASP A 408 -11.31 -25.80 -0.37
CA ASP A 408 -12.49 -25.76 0.51
C ASP A 408 -12.08 -25.46 1.95
N VAL A 409 -11.34 -26.36 2.61
CA VAL A 409 -10.87 -26.20 4.00
C VAL A 409 -9.34 -26.26 4.06
N ILE A 410 -8.72 -25.30 4.73
CA ILE A 410 -7.30 -25.32 5.05
C ILE A 410 -7.14 -25.07 6.56
N VAL A 411 -6.61 -26.07 7.29
CA VAL A 411 -6.18 -25.96 8.69
C VAL A 411 -4.66 -26.06 8.71
N HIS A 412 -4.04 -24.94 8.35
CA HIS A 412 -2.64 -24.80 8.02
C HIS A 412 -2.31 -23.31 7.95
N GLY A 413 -1.16 -22.86 8.46
CA GLY A 413 -0.79 -21.44 8.42
C GLY A 413 0.23 -21.09 9.48
N MET A 414 0.80 -19.89 9.42
CA MET A 414 2.08 -19.56 10.06
C MET A 414 2.06 -19.72 11.60
N PRO A 415 2.72 -20.74 12.19
CA PRO A 415 2.82 -20.86 13.64
C PRO A 415 3.92 -19.92 14.16
N ARG A 416 3.63 -18.62 14.16
CA ARG A 416 4.47 -17.53 14.71
C ARG A 416 4.31 -17.46 16.23
N GLY A 417 5.39 -17.16 16.96
CA GLY A 417 5.34 -16.98 18.41
C GLY A 417 4.82 -18.24 19.13
N VAL A 418 3.81 -18.10 19.98
CA VAL A 418 3.18 -19.21 20.73
C VAL A 418 2.08 -19.97 19.96
N ASN A 419 1.64 -19.48 18.80
CA ASN A 419 0.51 -20.02 18.04
C ASN A 419 0.72 -21.46 17.51
N GLU A 420 -0.31 -22.29 17.62
CA GLU A 420 -0.30 -23.73 17.30
C GLU A 420 -1.44 -24.12 16.37
N SER A 421 -1.60 -25.39 16.01
CA SER A 421 -2.77 -25.86 15.25
C SER A 421 -3.18 -27.25 15.71
N LYS A 422 -3.73 -27.33 16.92
CA LYS A 422 -4.09 -28.57 17.61
C LYS A 422 -5.60 -28.73 17.80
N ASN A 423 -6.03 -29.95 18.09
CA ASN A 423 -7.40 -30.32 18.47
C ASN A 423 -8.52 -29.98 17.46
N ASN A 424 -8.20 -29.48 16.26
CA ASN A 424 -9.19 -29.01 15.29
C ASN A 424 -10.03 -30.18 14.75
N ILE A 425 -11.35 -30.03 14.72
CA ILE A 425 -12.32 -31.06 14.30
C ILE A 425 -13.02 -30.60 13.02
N ILE A 426 -12.76 -31.32 11.92
CA ILE A 426 -13.35 -31.08 10.60
C ILE A 426 -14.29 -32.24 10.29
N ARG A 427 -15.61 -32.08 10.50
CA ARG A 427 -16.57 -33.18 10.36
C ARG A 427 -17.90 -32.82 9.73
N ASN A 428 -18.57 -33.79 9.14
CA ASN A 428 -19.93 -33.64 8.60
C ASN A 428 -20.09 -32.54 7.53
N ASN A 429 -19.02 -32.04 6.91
CA ASN A 429 -19.11 -31.03 5.84
C ASN A 429 -19.38 -31.69 4.48
N ILE A 430 -19.88 -30.92 3.50
CA ILE A 430 -19.74 -31.25 2.07
C ILE A 430 -18.64 -30.37 1.49
N LEU A 431 -17.64 -30.99 0.88
CA LEU A 431 -16.48 -30.37 0.26
C LEU A 431 -16.61 -30.54 -1.26
N GLY A 432 -16.99 -29.46 -1.95
CA GLY A 432 -17.61 -29.48 -3.28
C GLY A 432 -16.79 -28.79 -4.38
N SER A 433 -16.59 -29.50 -5.49
CA SER A 433 -16.01 -28.97 -6.73
C SER A 433 -14.68 -28.20 -6.57
N SER A 434 -13.86 -28.58 -5.58
CA SER A 434 -12.58 -27.91 -5.30
C SER A 434 -11.61 -28.02 -6.49
N LYS A 435 -11.00 -26.91 -6.91
CA LYS A 435 -10.08 -26.93 -8.06
C LYS A 435 -8.72 -27.52 -7.64
N ASN A 436 -8.17 -27.10 -6.51
CA ASN A 436 -6.84 -27.48 -6.04
C ASN A 436 -6.89 -28.52 -4.90
N GLY A 437 -7.73 -28.32 -3.89
CA GLY A 437 -7.79 -29.22 -2.73
C GLY A 437 -9.07 -29.13 -1.89
N HIS A 438 -9.61 -30.26 -1.46
CA HIS A 438 -10.76 -30.31 -0.56
C HIS A 438 -10.36 -30.00 0.88
N LEU A 439 -9.20 -30.51 1.32
CA LEU A 439 -8.74 -30.33 2.70
C LEU A 439 -7.21 -30.33 2.77
N ILE A 440 -6.60 -29.27 3.30
CA ILE A 440 -5.18 -29.25 3.66
C ILE A 440 -5.06 -29.18 5.19
N LEU A 441 -4.32 -30.10 5.80
CA LEU A 441 -4.07 -30.14 7.24
C LEU A 441 -2.56 -30.15 7.53
N TYR A 442 -2.11 -29.26 8.42
CA TYR A 442 -0.72 -29.24 8.89
C TYR A 442 -0.44 -30.36 9.91
N LYS A 443 0.74 -30.98 9.81
CA LYS A 443 1.23 -32.10 10.64
C LYS A 443 2.62 -31.90 11.25
N GLY A 444 3.25 -30.73 11.06
CA GLY A 444 4.52 -30.42 11.72
C GLY A 444 4.40 -30.30 13.25
N THR A 445 5.55 -30.10 13.92
CA THR A 445 5.73 -30.24 15.39
C THR A 445 4.80 -29.42 16.31
N ARG A 446 4.02 -28.49 15.75
CA ARG A 446 3.06 -27.62 16.47
C ARG A 446 1.60 -27.92 16.14
N ALA A 447 1.35 -29.01 15.42
CA ALA A 447 0.03 -29.57 15.18
C ALA A 447 -0.10 -30.95 15.83
N GLY A 448 -1.33 -31.36 16.15
CA GLY A 448 -1.60 -32.60 16.86
C GLY A 448 -3.06 -32.72 17.29
N ASN A 449 -3.54 -33.94 17.53
CA ASN A 449 -4.94 -34.23 17.92
C ASN A 449 -6.04 -33.71 16.98
N ASN A 450 -5.68 -33.18 15.80
CA ASN A 450 -6.62 -32.76 14.76
C ASN A 450 -7.37 -33.98 14.20
N LYS A 451 -8.65 -33.82 13.86
CA LYS A 451 -9.55 -34.91 13.46
C LYS A 451 -10.30 -34.53 12.19
N ILE A 452 -10.18 -35.36 11.16
CA ILE A 452 -10.99 -35.29 9.93
C ILE A 452 -11.90 -36.50 9.97
N THR A 453 -13.22 -36.35 10.06
CA THR A 453 -14.15 -37.50 10.11
C THR A 453 -15.46 -37.20 9.39
N ASN A 454 -16.10 -38.22 8.83
CA ASN A 454 -17.48 -38.17 8.33
C ASN A 454 -17.81 -37.09 7.27
N ASN A 455 -16.84 -36.44 6.64
CA ASN A 455 -17.08 -35.47 5.56
C ASN A 455 -17.51 -36.16 4.25
N PHE A 456 -18.20 -35.42 3.38
CA PHE A 456 -18.50 -35.81 2.01
C PHE A 456 -17.56 -35.05 1.04
N TYR A 457 -16.97 -35.75 0.08
CA TYR A 457 -16.11 -35.17 -0.95
C TYR A 457 -16.79 -35.31 -2.31
N GLU A 458 -17.06 -34.19 -2.99
CA GLU A 458 -17.60 -34.21 -4.34
C GLU A 458 -16.54 -34.65 -5.34
N THR A 459 -16.82 -35.72 -6.10
CA THR A 459 -15.88 -36.22 -7.10
C THR A 459 -16.58 -37.06 -8.16
N SER A 460 -16.13 -36.91 -9.41
CA SER A 460 -16.61 -37.66 -10.58
C SER A 460 -15.78 -38.91 -10.88
N ASN A 461 -14.58 -39.04 -10.31
CA ASN A 461 -13.62 -40.11 -10.61
C ASN A 461 -13.14 -40.88 -9.37
N SER A 462 -13.93 -40.80 -8.29
CA SER A 462 -13.62 -41.36 -6.95
C SER A 462 -12.35 -40.82 -6.28
N SER A 463 -11.61 -39.88 -6.89
CA SER A 463 -10.42 -39.29 -6.28
C SER A 463 -10.80 -38.12 -5.38
N ILE A 464 -10.23 -38.10 -4.18
CA ILE A 464 -10.26 -36.95 -3.28
C ILE A 464 -8.96 -36.12 -3.44
N LYS A 465 -8.92 -34.95 -2.82
CA LYS A 465 -7.76 -34.06 -2.84
C LYS A 465 -7.46 -33.61 -1.42
N VAL A 466 -6.69 -34.41 -0.67
CA VAL A 466 -6.34 -34.10 0.72
C VAL A 466 -4.82 -34.03 0.90
N GLY A 467 -4.35 -32.95 1.55
CA GLY A 467 -2.98 -32.76 1.98
C GLY A 467 -2.85 -32.97 3.48
N LEU A 468 -1.84 -33.74 3.90
CA LEU A 468 -1.48 -34.03 5.29
C LEU A 468 0.00 -33.65 5.48
N GLU A 469 0.28 -32.35 5.46
CA GLU A 469 1.60 -31.79 5.10
C GLU A 469 2.41 -31.32 6.31
N ASN A 470 3.73 -31.52 6.27
CA ASN A 470 4.66 -31.17 7.37
C ASN A 470 5.36 -29.81 7.17
N ASP A 471 5.35 -29.30 5.93
CA ASP A 471 6.12 -28.12 5.49
C ASP A 471 5.21 -26.91 5.17
N LYS A 472 5.75 -25.87 4.53
CA LYS A 472 5.00 -24.65 4.16
C LYS A 472 4.14 -24.80 2.89
N GLY A 473 4.08 -25.99 2.29
CA GLY A 473 3.39 -26.27 1.03
C GLY A 473 1.98 -26.86 1.20
N TYR A 474 1.17 -26.82 0.14
CA TYR A 474 -0.16 -27.41 0.08
C TYR A 474 -0.21 -28.59 -0.91
N ALA A 475 0.69 -29.57 -0.75
CA ALA A 475 0.70 -30.74 -1.62
C ALA A 475 -0.53 -31.63 -1.37
N ILE A 476 -0.87 -32.47 -2.35
CA ILE A 476 -1.97 -33.45 -2.27
C ILE A 476 -1.37 -34.84 -2.14
N THR A 477 -1.10 -35.24 -0.90
CA THR A 477 -0.54 -36.55 -0.53
C THR A 477 -1.58 -37.67 -0.54
N HIS A 478 -2.86 -37.38 -0.35
CA HIS A 478 -3.93 -38.38 -0.20
C HIS A 478 -5.01 -38.21 -1.27
N ARG A 479 -5.15 -39.23 -2.12
CA ARG A 479 -6.02 -39.21 -3.32
C ARG A 479 -7.19 -40.20 -3.29
N THR A 480 -7.27 -41.06 -2.28
CA THR A 480 -8.44 -41.92 -2.01
C THR A 480 -8.82 -41.83 -0.53
N VAL A 481 -10.09 -42.15 -0.22
CA VAL A 481 -10.54 -42.27 1.19
C VAL A 481 -9.86 -43.43 1.91
N SER A 482 -9.52 -44.52 1.21
CA SER A 482 -8.80 -45.66 1.80
C SER A 482 -7.42 -45.25 2.33
N ASP A 483 -6.66 -44.46 1.57
CA ASP A 483 -5.33 -44.04 1.98
C ASP A 483 -5.37 -43.01 3.11
N LEU A 484 -6.37 -42.12 3.09
CA LEU A 484 -6.64 -41.20 4.19
C LEU A 484 -6.96 -41.96 5.50
N GLN A 485 -7.71 -43.06 5.41
CA GLN A 485 -8.05 -43.94 6.54
C GLN A 485 -6.84 -44.73 7.05
N LYS A 486 -5.96 -45.23 6.18
CA LYS A 486 -4.66 -45.82 6.58
C LYS A 486 -3.79 -44.79 7.33
N ALA A 487 -3.84 -43.52 6.93
CA ALA A 487 -3.14 -42.43 7.61
C ALA A 487 -3.79 -41.96 8.92
N GLY A 488 -4.92 -42.58 9.34
CA GLY A 488 -5.61 -42.28 10.60
C GLY A 488 -6.73 -41.24 10.50
N TYR A 489 -7.13 -40.82 9.30
CA TYR A 489 -8.11 -39.74 9.06
C TYR A 489 -9.28 -40.19 8.17
N GLY A 490 -10.36 -39.42 8.09
CA GLY A 490 -11.44 -39.68 7.14
C GLY A 490 -12.30 -40.90 7.44
N GLN A 491 -12.35 -41.37 8.70
CA GLN A 491 -13.28 -42.41 9.13
C GLN A 491 -14.72 -41.97 8.82
N ASN A 492 -15.53 -42.87 8.25
CA ASN A 492 -16.90 -42.62 7.78
C ASN A 492 -17.03 -41.53 6.69
N ALA A 493 -15.92 -41.11 6.05
CA ALA A 493 -15.97 -40.23 4.88
C ALA A 493 -16.71 -40.89 3.71
N LYS A 494 -17.38 -40.07 2.90
CA LYS A 494 -18.11 -40.50 1.69
C LYS A 494 -17.68 -39.69 0.48
N ILE A 495 -17.91 -40.24 -0.71
CA ILE A 495 -17.56 -39.63 -2.00
C ILE A 495 -18.72 -39.73 -3.00
N GLY A 496 -18.69 -38.91 -4.05
CA GLY A 496 -19.58 -39.00 -5.21
C GLY A 496 -20.24 -37.67 -5.56
N ASN A 497 -21.41 -37.70 -6.21
CA ASN A 497 -22.21 -36.49 -6.46
C ASN A 497 -23.17 -36.24 -5.27
N PRO A 498 -23.17 -35.04 -4.63
CA PRO A 498 -24.02 -34.73 -3.49
C PRO A 498 -25.50 -34.54 -3.86
N LYS A 499 -25.85 -34.38 -5.14
CA LYS A 499 -27.22 -34.13 -5.64
C LYS A 499 -27.92 -32.93 -4.97
N PHE A 500 -27.30 -31.76 -5.09
CA PHE A 500 -27.92 -30.48 -4.77
C PHE A 500 -29.10 -30.17 -5.70
N LYS A 501 -30.07 -29.38 -5.25
CA LYS A 501 -31.21 -28.92 -6.08
C LYS A 501 -30.79 -27.92 -7.17
N ASN A 502 -30.00 -26.90 -6.83
CA ASN A 502 -29.42 -25.97 -7.81
C ASN A 502 -28.18 -25.27 -7.22
N ALA A 503 -27.04 -25.96 -7.24
CA ALA A 503 -25.77 -25.45 -6.70
C ALA A 503 -25.31 -24.14 -7.37
N SER A 504 -25.54 -24.00 -8.68
CA SER A 504 -25.23 -22.78 -9.46
C SER A 504 -25.95 -21.52 -8.96
N ASN A 505 -27.09 -21.66 -8.27
CA ASN A 505 -27.82 -20.54 -7.68
C ASN A 505 -27.69 -20.51 -6.13
N GLY A 506 -26.74 -21.25 -5.56
CA GLY A 506 -26.56 -21.37 -4.11
C GLY A 506 -27.59 -22.24 -3.38
N ASP A 507 -28.46 -22.96 -4.10
CA ASP A 507 -29.42 -23.90 -3.52
C ASP A 507 -28.78 -25.27 -3.28
N PHE A 508 -28.06 -25.35 -2.16
CA PHE A 508 -27.42 -26.55 -1.65
C PHE A 508 -28.37 -27.50 -0.90
N ARG A 509 -29.70 -27.35 -1.02
CA ARG A 509 -30.63 -28.37 -0.50
C ARG A 509 -30.38 -29.69 -1.21
N LEU A 510 -30.23 -30.77 -0.45
CA LEU A 510 -30.07 -32.11 -0.99
C LEU A 510 -31.42 -32.68 -1.46
N VAL A 511 -31.42 -33.51 -2.51
CA VAL A 511 -32.57 -34.38 -2.82
C VAL A 511 -32.58 -35.62 -1.91
N ASP A 512 -33.74 -36.25 -1.72
CA ASP A 512 -33.87 -37.35 -0.76
C ASP A 512 -32.98 -38.57 -1.06
N SER A 513 -32.64 -38.81 -2.33
CA SER A 513 -31.70 -39.87 -2.76
C SER A 513 -30.22 -39.45 -2.73
N SER A 514 -29.88 -38.35 -2.05
CA SER A 514 -28.50 -37.88 -1.91
C SER A 514 -27.65 -38.83 -1.07
N PRO A 515 -26.45 -39.25 -1.54
CA PRO A 515 -25.50 -40.01 -0.73
C PRO A 515 -24.85 -39.17 0.39
N ALA A 516 -25.02 -37.84 0.34
CA ALA A 516 -24.43 -36.86 1.26
C ALA A 516 -25.31 -36.54 2.49
N ARG A 517 -26.52 -37.12 2.62
CA ARG A 517 -27.42 -36.85 3.77
C ARG A 517 -26.72 -36.95 5.13
N GLY A 518 -27.13 -36.06 6.05
CA GLY A 518 -26.50 -35.88 7.37
C GLY A 518 -25.14 -35.16 7.32
N ARG A 519 -24.83 -34.48 6.21
CA ARG A 519 -23.60 -33.70 6.00
C ARG A 519 -23.92 -32.44 5.19
N GLY A 520 -23.02 -31.47 5.23
CA GLY A 520 -23.22 -30.15 4.63
C GLY A 520 -24.27 -29.34 5.39
N TRP A 521 -24.71 -28.23 4.80
CA TRP A 521 -25.76 -27.38 5.37
C TRP A 521 -27.05 -28.21 5.58
N GLN A 522 -27.55 -28.23 6.83
CA GLN A 522 -28.68 -29.07 7.25
C GLN A 522 -30.05 -28.50 6.86
N GLY A 523 -30.10 -27.31 6.24
CA GLY A 523 -31.33 -26.60 5.92
C GLY A 523 -31.67 -25.50 6.92
N GLY A 524 -32.68 -24.72 6.57
CA GLY A 524 -33.17 -23.54 7.29
C GLY A 524 -34.00 -22.67 6.35
N GLU A 525 -34.87 -21.83 6.91
CA GLU A 525 -35.59 -20.82 6.13
C GLU A 525 -34.65 -19.70 5.65
N GLU A 526 -35.08 -18.88 4.69
CA GLU A 526 -34.39 -17.60 4.49
C GLU A 526 -34.73 -16.65 5.66
N PRO A 527 -33.77 -15.87 6.18
CA PRO A 527 -33.94 -15.13 7.42
C PRO A 527 -35.04 -14.05 7.32
N THR A 528 -36.18 -14.32 7.95
CA THR A 528 -37.29 -13.37 8.12
C THR A 528 -37.18 -12.61 9.46
N PRO A 529 -37.57 -11.33 9.54
CA PRO A 529 -37.50 -10.56 10.79
C PRO A 529 -38.41 -11.08 11.92
N ALA A 530 -37.91 -11.12 13.15
CA ALA A 530 -38.65 -11.53 14.36
C ALA A 530 -38.41 -10.56 15.57
N PRO A 531 -39.33 -10.49 16.56
CA PRO A 531 -39.35 -9.46 17.62
C PRO A 531 -38.63 -9.86 18.93
N ALA A 532 -38.53 -8.93 19.91
CA ALA A 532 -37.67 -9.06 21.10
C ALA A 532 -38.29 -8.59 22.46
N PRO A 533 -38.02 -9.34 23.55
CA PRO A 533 -37.79 -8.86 24.93
C PRO A 533 -36.59 -9.59 25.62
N ALA A 534 -36.07 -9.31 26.83
CA ALA A 534 -35.99 -8.11 27.69
C ALA A 534 -34.87 -8.33 28.78
N PRO A 535 -34.35 -7.30 29.50
CA PRO A 535 -33.12 -7.41 30.33
C PRO A 535 -33.24 -7.05 31.83
N GLU A 536 -32.27 -7.45 32.68
CA GLU A 536 -31.89 -6.88 34.02
C GLU A 536 -30.66 -7.64 34.63
N PRO A 537 -30.00 -7.25 35.76
CA PRO A 537 -29.19 -6.03 36.03
C PRO A 537 -27.74 -6.30 36.56
N GLU A 538 -27.02 -5.28 37.10
CA GLU A 538 -25.58 -5.28 37.48
C GLU A 538 -25.27 -5.11 39.01
N ALA A 539 -23.99 -5.32 39.43
CA ALA A 539 -23.42 -5.00 40.76
C ALA A 539 -21.86 -4.79 40.72
N PRO A 540 -21.18 -4.14 41.71
CA PRO A 540 -20.06 -3.19 41.43
C PRO A 540 -18.62 -3.46 42.01
N SER A 541 -17.90 -2.44 42.53
CA SER A 541 -16.47 -2.09 42.30
C SER A 541 -15.46 -2.07 43.50
N ASN A 542 -14.17 -1.72 43.20
CA ASN A 542 -13.06 -1.05 43.98
C ASN A 542 -11.67 -1.69 43.70
N ASP A 543 -10.44 -1.10 43.74
CA ASP A 543 -9.76 0.12 44.30
C ASP A 543 -9.10 -0.09 45.71
N GLU A 544 -7.93 0.50 46.14
CA GLU A 544 -7.16 1.73 45.77
C GLU A 544 -5.66 1.75 46.30
N LYS A 545 -4.80 2.75 45.92
CA LYS A 545 -3.54 3.31 46.59
C LYS A 545 -2.20 2.49 46.74
N GLU A 546 -1.00 3.00 47.13
CA GLU A 546 -0.19 4.28 46.92
C GLU A 546 1.25 4.23 47.62
N ASN A 547 2.16 5.21 47.41
CA ASN A 547 3.38 5.62 48.21
C ASN A 547 4.68 4.72 48.33
N THR A 548 5.94 5.14 48.66
CA THR A 548 6.75 6.43 48.66
C THR A 548 8.28 6.21 48.94
N ASP A 549 9.17 7.10 48.43
CA ASP A 549 10.47 7.68 48.94
C ASP A 549 11.68 6.77 49.39
N ASP A 550 12.96 7.19 49.60
CA ASP A 550 13.67 8.52 49.56
C ASP A 550 15.24 8.46 49.35
N ALA A 551 15.88 9.63 49.13
CA ALA A 551 17.25 10.16 49.44
C ALA A 551 18.62 9.46 49.11
N GLU A 552 19.47 10.22 48.35
CA GLU A 552 20.91 10.65 48.53
C GLU A 552 22.07 9.67 48.95
N GLU A 553 23.40 9.95 48.80
CA GLU A 553 24.20 11.16 48.46
C GLU A 553 25.49 10.85 47.60
N THR A 554 26.37 11.84 47.35
CA THR A 554 27.55 11.86 46.42
C THR A 554 28.91 11.60 47.15
N PRO A 555 30.13 11.44 46.51
CA PRO A 555 30.82 12.51 45.74
C PRO A 555 31.90 12.15 44.64
N THR A 556 32.18 13.16 43.78
CA THR A 556 33.45 13.53 43.10
C THR A 556 34.22 12.61 42.11
N ASN A 557 33.99 12.88 40.82
CA ASN A 557 34.95 13.21 39.73
C ASN A 557 36.36 12.57 39.65
N LYS A 558 36.66 11.94 38.49
CA LYS A 558 37.77 12.40 37.62
C LYS A 558 37.70 11.98 36.13
N SER A 559 36.64 12.36 35.42
CA SER A 559 36.61 12.36 33.94
C SER A 559 35.56 13.35 33.43
N ASN A 560 35.49 13.53 32.10
CA ASN A 560 34.42 14.30 31.46
C ASN A 560 33.05 13.60 31.54
N VAL A 561 32.95 12.42 32.17
CA VAL A 561 31.71 11.65 32.35
C VAL A 561 30.87 12.27 33.47
N VAL A 562 29.65 12.65 33.12
CA VAL A 562 28.61 13.16 34.02
C VAL A 562 27.92 12.01 34.76
N ILE A 563 27.62 10.91 34.06
CA ILE A 563 27.03 9.70 34.64
C ILE A 563 27.29 8.47 33.76
N ALA A 564 27.41 7.30 34.40
CA ALA A 564 27.49 5.99 33.74
C ALA A 564 26.59 4.96 34.45
N ILE A 565 25.96 4.05 33.70
CA ILE A 565 24.96 3.08 34.20
C ILE A 565 25.25 1.70 33.57
N ASN A 566 25.32 0.64 34.38
CA ASN A 566 25.39 -0.75 33.93
C ASN A 566 23.98 -1.28 33.67
N ALA A 567 23.63 -1.63 32.44
CA ALA A 567 22.26 -2.00 32.07
C ALA A 567 22.02 -3.50 32.26
N GLY A 568 21.03 -3.83 33.08
CA GLY A 568 20.74 -5.20 33.52
C GLY A 568 21.72 -5.77 34.56
N GLY A 569 22.53 -4.92 35.22
CA GLY A 569 23.57 -5.36 36.16
C GLY A 569 23.82 -4.45 37.37
N ASP A 570 24.62 -4.96 38.29
CA ASP A 570 25.03 -4.26 39.52
C ASP A 570 26.07 -3.16 39.26
N LYS A 571 26.39 -2.38 40.30
CA LYS A 571 27.43 -1.35 40.27
C LYS A 571 28.77 -1.96 39.82
N PHE A 572 29.40 -1.36 38.83
CA PHE A 572 30.62 -1.86 38.18
C PHE A 572 31.64 -0.74 38.00
N THR A 573 32.94 -1.05 38.10
CA THR A 573 34.02 -0.12 37.77
C THR A 573 34.83 -0.71 36.63
N ALA A 574 34.93 0.02 35.52
CA ALA A 574 35.69 -0.40 34.34
C ALA A 574 37.22 -0.21 34.54
N GLU A 575 38.02 -0.86 33.70
CA GLU A 575 39.49 -0.73 33.73
C GLU A 575 39.98 0.72 33.55
N ASP A 576 39.23 1.55 32.83
CA ASP A 576 39.52 2.99 32.65
C ASP A 576 39.21 3.86 33.89
N GLY A 577 38.67 3.27 34.96
CA GLY A 577 38.29 3.95 36.20
C GLY A 577 36.85 4.48 36.21
N THR A 578 36.10 4.36 35.11
CA THR A 578 34.69 4.78 35.04
C THR A 578 33.82 3.93 35.97
N VAL A 579 33.18 4.56 36.95
CA VAL A 579 32.27 3.91 37.89
C VAL A 579 30.84 3.97 37.33
N TYR A 580 30.37 2.83 36.83
CA TYR A 580 29.00 2.60 36.41
C TYR A 580 28.12 2.34 37.63
N GLN A 581 27.04 3.11 37.76
CA GLN A 581 26.00 2.83 38.74
C GLN A 581 25.28 1.50 38.40
N ALA A 582 24.70 0.84 39.40
CA ALA A 582 23.77 -0.26 39.16
C ALA A 582 22.56 0.23 38.35
N ASP A 583 21.90 -0.68 37.63
CA ASP A 583 20.84 -0.31 36.70
C ASP A 583 19.70 0.49 37.36
N LYS A 584 19.56 1.76 36.95
CA LYS A 584 18.65 2.76 37.53
C LYS A 584 18.10 3.66 36.41
N TYR A 585 17.08 4.45 36.74
CA TYR A 585 16.41 5.40 35.84
C TYR A 585 15.66 4.79 34.64
N PHE A 586 15.62 3.46 34.52
CA PHE A 586 14.94 2.79 33.43
C PHE A 586 13.41 2.73 33.62
N THR A 587 12.67 2.68 32.51
CA THR A 587 11.29 2.17 32.50
C THR A 587 11.19 0.93 31.61
N ARG A 588 10.43 -0.08 32.06
CA ARG A 588 10.24 -1.38 31.37
C ARG A 588 11.56 -2.14 31.10
N GLY A 589 11.51 -3.11 30.20
CA GLY A 589 12.61 -4.03 29.89
C GLY A 589 12.84 -5.12 30.95
N SER A 590 13.71 -6.07 30.63
CA SER A 590 14.12 -7.15 31.55
C SER A 590 15.64 -7.32 31.54
N ALA A 591 16.22 -7.53 32.71
CA ALA A 591 17.65 -7.83 32.85
C ALA A 591 17.94 -9.28 32.47
N VAL A 592 19.10 -9.51 31.87
CA VAL A 592 19.70 -10.84 31.64
C VAL A 592 21.21 -10.78 31.90
N ASN A 593 21.79 -11.95 32.21
CA ASN A 593 23.22 -12.10 32.42
C ASN A 593 23.71 -13.29 31.58
N TYR A 594 24.78 -13.08 30.81
CA TYR A 594 25.47 -14.08 29.99
C TYR A 594 26.90 -14.32 30.49
N SER A 595 27.05 -14.62 31.78
CA SER A 595 28.33 -14.86 32.48
C SER A 595 29.30 -15.80 31.76
N ASP A 596 28.76 -16.73 30.98
CA ASP A 596 29.48 -17.82 30.34
C ASP A 596 29.96 -17.47 28.93
N LEU A 597 29.59 -16.28 28.40
CA LEU A 597 30.06 -15.76 27.12
C LEU A 597 31.27 -14.84 27.31
N THR A 598 32.41 -15.21 26.74
CA THR A 598 33.53 -14.28 26.56
C THR A 598 33.19 -13.26 25.46
N ILE A 599 33.36 -11.98 25.77
CA ILE A 599 33.06 -10.86 24.87
C ILE A 599 34.36 -10.35 24.22
N GLY A 600 34.46 -10.47 22.90
CA GLY A 600 35.60 -9.97 22.14
C GLY A 600 35.68 -8.44 22.11
N GLY A 601 36.90 -7.90 22.05
CA GLY A 601 37.14 -6.46 21.90
C GLY A 601 37.01 -5.62 23.18
N THR A 602 36.81 -6.24 24.35
CA THR A 602 36.80 -5.55 25.65
C THR A 602 37.51 -6.38 26.73
N LYS A 603 38.00 -5.71 27.78
CA LYS A 603 38.43 -6.37 29.04
C LYS A 603 37.34 -6.30 30.11
N ASP A 604 36.41 -5.36 30.01
CA ASP A 604 35.29 -5.17 30.94
C ASP A 604 34.17 -6.19 30.69
N GLN A 605 34.53 -7.48 30.76
CA GLN A 605 33.66 -8.62 30.40
C GLN A 605 32.29 -8.51 31.08
N LYS A 606 32.27 -8.27 32.39
CA LYS A 606 31.04 -8.23 33.19
C LYS A 606 30.05 -7.15 32.72
N LEU A 607 30.54 -5.97 32.33
CA LEU A 607 29.71 -4.86 31.83
C LEU A 607 28.96 -5.24 30.57
N TYR A 608 29.58 -6.01 29.67
CA TYR A 608 28.94 -6.45 28.43
C TYR A 608 28.14 -7.77 28.58
N GLN A 609 28.45 -8.58 29.59
CA GLN A 609 27.72 -9.83 29.90
C GLN A 609 26.34 -9.57 30.50
N THR A 610 26.16 -8.49 31.28
CA THR A 610 24.83 -8.01 31.68
C THR A 610 24.18 -7.19 30.58
N GLN A 611 22.87 -7.39 30.37
CA GLN A 611 22.08 -6.62 29.40
C GLN A 611 20.66 -6.34 29.88
N ARG A 612 20.13 -5.15 29.54
CA ARG A 612 18.69 -4.87 29.50
C ARG A 612 18.11 -5.19 28.13
N LEU A 613 17.00 -5.92 28.10
CA LEU A 613 16.31 -6.41 26.91
C LEU A 613 14.88 -5.87 26.77
N GLY A 614 14.41 -5.80 25.52
CA GLY A 614 13.00 -5.51 25.19
C GLY A 614 12.75 -4.05 24.87
N TRP A 615 11.51 -3.58 25.00
CA TRP A 615 11.16 -2.17 24.84
C TRP A 615 11.31 -1.46 26.19
N PHE A 616 12.23 -0.49 26.27
CA PHE A 616 12.53 0.25 27.50
C PHE A 616 13.00 1.68 27.20
N SER A 617 12.97 2.52 28.23
CA SER A 617 13.58 3.85 28.22
C SER A 617 14.46 4.05 29.46
N TYR A 618 15.23 5.14 29.49
CA TYR A 618 15.92 5.70 30.65
C TYR A 618 15.58 7.20 30.75
N GLU A 619 15.35 7.71 31.96
CA GLU A 619 15.07 9.12 32.27
C GLU A 619 16.18 9.64 33.22
N ILE A 620 17.32 10.05 32.66
CA ILE A 620 18.58 10.19 33.42
C ILE A 620 18.79 11.65 33.88
N PRO A 621 18.82 11.97 35.19
CA PRO A 621 19.00 13.35 35.65
C PRO A 621 20.39 13.90 35.30
N VAL A 622 20.43 14.93 34.43
CA VAL A 622 21.64 15.68 34.05
C VAL A 622 21.29 17.15 33.81
N LYS A 623 22.22 18.08 34.01
CA LYS A 623 21.95 19.52 33.82
C LYS A 623 21.66 19.83 32.33
N ASN A 624 21.00 20.95 32.06
CA ASN A 624 20.86 21.45 30.68
C ASN A 624 22.24 21.68 30.05
N GLY A 625 22.43 21.17 28.84
CA GLY A 625 23.73 21.23 28.16
C GLY A 625 23.86 20.21 27.02
N THR A 626 24.95 20.36 26.27
CA THR A 626 25.31 19.46 25.15
C THR A 626 26.27 18.39 25.65
N TYR A 627 25.89 17.12 25.48
CA TYR A 627 26.66 15.96 25.94
C TYR A 627 26.91 14.97 24.82
N LYS A 628 27.99 14.21 24.95
CA LYS A 628 28.24 12.97 24.24
C LYS A 628 27.58 11.82 25.01
N LEU A 629 26.60 11.17 24.40
CA LEU A 629 25.97 9.94 24.85
C LEU A 629 26.63 8.75 24.15
N THR A 630 27.21 7.84 24.92
CA THR A 630 27.82 6.59 24.43
C THR A 630 26.99 5.40 24.92
N ILE A 631 26.42 4.67 23.96
CA ILE A 631 25.62 3.45 24.16
C ILE A 631 26.56 2.24 24.10
N LYS A 632 26.73 1.51 25.19
CA LYS A 632 27.54 0.28 25.26
C LYS A 632 26.64 -0.93 25.04
N THR A 633 26.94 -1.79 24.08
CA THR A 633 26.10 -2.94 23.73
C THR A 633 26.88 -4.08 23.07
N ALA A 634 26.25 -5.24 22.86
CA ALA A 634 26.81 -6.40 22.18
C ALA A 634 25.70 -7.33 21.66
N GLU A 635 25.93 -7.99 20.51
CA GLU A 635 25.04 -9.06 20.03
C GLU A 635 25.39 -10.38 20.73
N LEU A 636 24.59 -10.77 21.72
CA LEU A 636 24.80 -12.00 22.50
C LEU A 636 23.87 -13.15 22.13
N LYS A 637 23.04 -13.02 21.07
CA LYS A 637 21.99 -14.00 20.76
C LYS A 637 21.97 -14.46 19.30
N TYR A 638 22.11 -13.55 18.34
CA TYR A 638 21.99 -13.87 16.91
C TYR A 638 23.36 -13.90 16.21
N LYS A 639 23.52 -14.80 15.23
CA LYS A 639 24.80 -15.08 14.54
C LYS A 639 24.75 -14.77 13.03
N SER A 640 23.88 -13.84 12.63
CA SER A 640 23.71 -13.42 11.23
C SER A 640 23.00 -12.07 11.13
N ASN A 641 23.21 -11.36 10.02
CA ASN A 641 22.58 -10.07 9.71
C ASN A 641 21.05 -10.19 9.62
N GLY A 642 20.36 -9.07 9.81
CA GLY A 642 18.91 -8.94 9.67
C GLY A 642 18.11 -9.72 10.72
N GLN A 643 18.75 -10.16 11.81
CA GLN A 643 18.10 -10.89 12.90
C GLN A 643 17.56 -9.96 14.01
N ARG A 644 17.93 -8.68 13.99
CA ARG A 644 17.46 -7.63 14.88
C ARG A 644 17.47 -6.29 14.16
N LYS A 645 16.49 -5.43 14.46
CA LYS A 645 16.46 -4.00 14.15
C LYS A 645 15.76 -3.30 15.33
N PHE A 646 16.29 -2.18 15.77
CA PHE A 646 15.66 -1.29 16.75
C PHE A 646 16.15 0.14 16.54
N ASP A 647 15.32 1.11 16.87
CA ASP A 647 15.70 2.52 16.89
C ASP A 647 16.12 2.93 18.31
N ILE A 648 17.02 3.91 18.39
CA ILE A 648 17.41 4.57 19.66
C ILE A 648 17.11 6.05 19.51
N HIS A 649 16.32 6.59 20.41
CA HIS A 649 16.01 8.01 20.51
C HIS A 649 16.64 8.59 21.77
N ALA A 650 17.03 9.86 21.73
CA ALA A 650 17.36 10.66 22.91
C ALA A 650 16.72 12.05 22.79
N GLU A 651 16.23 12.64 23.88
CA GLU A 651 15.51 13.93 23.87
C GLU A 651 14.33 13.95 22.89
N GLY A 652 13.57 12.85 22.84
CA GLY A 652 12.48 12.63 21.89
C GLY A 652 12.90 12.53 20.41
N LYS A 653 14.20 12.55 20.11
CA LYS A 653 14.77 12.55 18.76
C LYS A 653 15.53 11.27 18.48
N GLU A 654 15.24 10.63 17.35
CA GLU A 654 16.00 9.50 16.82
C GLU A 654 17.49 9.84 16.64
N ILE A 655 18.37 9.04 17.26
CA ILE A 655 19.83 9.19 17.22
C ILE A 655 20.53 8.03 16.49
N PHE A 656 19.96 6.83 16.53
CA PHE A 656 20.37 5.68 15.71
C PHE A 656 19.12 4.99 15.19
N THR A 657 19.14 4.55 13.93
CA THR A 657 18.03 3.84 13.31
C THR A 657 18.43 2.47 12.77
N ASP A 658 17.47 1.56 12.73
CA ASP A 658 17.54 0.25 12.06
C ASP A 658 18.67 -0.65 12.60
N VAL A 659 18.91 -0.58 13.92
CA VAL A 659 20.14 -1.07 14.58
C VAL A 659 20.24 -2.60 14.60
N ASP A 660 21.02 -3.13 13.66
CA ASP A 660 21.44 -4.52 13.59
C ASP A 660 22.82 -4.70 14.26
N LEU A 661 22.81 -5.13 15.53
CA LEU A 661 24.02 -5.32 16.33
C LEU A 661 24.97 -6.38 15.74
N PHE A 662 24.46 -7.40 15.05
CA PHE A 662 25.32 -8.39 14.40
C PHE A 662 26.03 -7.78 13.18
N LYS A 663 25.31 -7.00 12.35
CA LYS A 663 25.89 -6.29 11.20
C LYS A 663 26.92 -5.24 11.62
N LEU A 664 26.73 -4.59 12.78
CA LEU A 664 27.61 -3.53 13.28
C LEU A 664 28.84 -4.07 14.06
N GLY A 665 28.64 -5.03 14.97
CA GLY A 665 29.70 -5.54 15.86
C GLY A 665 30.10 -7.00 15.62
N GLY A 666 29.22 -7.83 15.07
CA GLY A 666 29.33 -9.28 15.07
C GLY A 666 28.88 -9.91 16.41
N TYR A 667 28.77 -11.24 16.44
CA TYR A 667 28.35 -11.98 17.63
C TYR A 667 29.44 -11.97 18.72
N ALA A 668 29.01 -11.78 19.97
CA ALA A 668 29.83 -11.76 21.18
C ALA A 668 31.05 -10.82 21.08
N LYS A 669 30.85 -9.62 20.51
CA LYS A 669 31.83 -8.54 20.49
C LYS A 669 31.23 -7.27 21.10
N ALA A 670 32.04 -6.53 21.86
CA ALA A 670 31.67 -5.21 22.37
C ALA A 670 31.51 -4.20 21.23
N LEU A 671 30.50 -3.35 21.34
CA LEU A 671 30.17 -2.29 20.39
C LEU A 671 29.73 -1.03 21.16
N ASP A 672 30.39 0.09 20.87
CA ASP A 672 29.98 1.42 21.32
C ASP A 672 29.32 2.18 20.17
N LEU A 673 28.20 2.83 20.45
CA LEU A 673 27.51 3.76 19.53
C LEU A 673 27.45 5.15 20.17
N GLU A 674 28.00 6.17 19.51
CA GLU A 674 28.21 7.49 20.12
C GLU A 674 27.45 8.61 19.39
N LYS A 675 26.75 9.48 20.15
CA LYS A 675 26.01 10.63 19.62
C LYS A 675 26.19 11.87 20.49
N VAL A 676 26.10 13.04 19.90
CA VAL A 676 25.87 14.29 20.63
C VAL A 676 24.37 14.51 20.83
N VAL A 677 23.97 14.82 22.07
CA VAL A 677 22.61 15.09 22.53
C VAL A 677 22.57 16.43 23.28
N GLU A 678 21.42 17.10 23.35
CA GLU A 678 21.28 18.46 23.90
C GLU A 678 20.09 18.52 24.87
N VAL A 679 20.38 18.48 26.18
CA VAL A 679 19.38 18.39 27.27
C VAL A 679 18.81 19.76 27.63
N LYS A 680 17.49 19.84 27.84
CA LYS A 680 16.76 21.12 28.00
C LYS A 680 15.82 21.25 29.19
N ASP A 681 15.51 20.18 29.92
CA ASP A 681 14.58 20.18 31.06
C ASP A 681 15.18 19.63 32.37
N GLY A 682 16.47 19.30 32.38
CA GLY A 682 17.18 18.70 33.51
C GLY A 682 17.24 17.16 33.50
N LYS A 683 16.81 16.52 32.40
CA LYS A 683 16.83 15.06 32.22
C LYS A 683 17.33 14.70 30.83
N LEU A 684 17.98 13.55 30.70
CA LEU A 684 18.30 12.93 29.42
C LEU A 684 17.37 11.73 29.24
N ASP A 685 16.32 11.91 28.44
CA ASP A 685 15.42 10.84 28.04
C ASP A 685 16.07 10.03 26.92
N VAL A 686 16.21 8.70 27.11
CA VAL A 686 16.74 7.78 26.09
C VAL A 686 15.76 6.61 25.90
N VAL A 687 15.22 6.42 24.70
CA VAL A 687 14.22 5.38 24.37
C VAL A 687 14.81 4.37 23.39
N PHE A 688 14.60 3.08 23.65
CA PHE A 688 15.02 1.98 22.78
C PHE A 688 13.77 1.28 22.23
N ASP A 689 13.36 1.60 20.99
CA ASP A 689 12.08 1.17 20.40
C ASP A 689 12.24 0.02 19.38
N ILE A 690 11.28 -0.90 19.30
CA ILE A 690 11.42 -2.17 18.57
C ILE A 690 10.80 -2.09 17.17
N ASP A 691 11.63 -2.16 16.14
CA ASP A 691 11.20 -2.48 14.76
C ASP A 691 11.11 -4.01 14.57
N TYR A 692 12.13 -4.74 15.00
CA TYR A 692 12.26 -6.17 14.77
C TYR A 692 13.13 -6.86 15.84
N ARG A 693 12.44 -7.47 16.81
CA ARG A 693 12.98 -8.21 17.98
C ARG A 693 13.61 -7.32 19.07
N ASP A 694 14.04 -7.97 20.16
CA ASP A 694 14.44 -7.36 21.43
C ASP A 694 15.58 -6.33 21.31
N CYS A 695 15.37 -5.04 21.66
CA CYS A 695 16.48 -4.07 21.85
C CYS A 695 17.48 -4.60 22.89
N ARG A 696 18.75 -4.17 22.80
CA ARG A 696 19.81 -4.57 23.75
C ARG A 696 20.72 -3.42 24.15
N LEU A 697 20.94 -3.32 25.44
CA LEU A 697 21.84 -2.37 26.07
C LEU A 697 22.66 -3.08 27.16
N SER A 698 23.97 -2.84 27.18
CA SER A 698 24.90 -3.28 28.25
C SER A 698 25.28 -2.14 29.19
N GLY A 699 25.29 -0.89 28.72
CA GLY A 699 25.46 0.27 29.59
C GLY A 699 25.34 1.61 28.86
N LEU A 700 25.26 2.68 29.63
CA LEU A 700 25.19 4.07 29.13
C LEU A 700 26.29 4.89 29.78
N VAL A 701 26.85 5.85 29.03
CA VAL A 701 27.80 6.86 29.51
C VAL A 701 27.43 8.21 28.91
N VAL A 702 27.42 9.27 29.73
CA VAL A 702 27.14 10.65 29.30
C VAL A 702 28.35 11.53 29.63
N SER A 703 28.90 12.29 28.70
CA SER A 703 30.12 13.10 28.90
C SER A 703 30.14 14.45 28.14
N THR A 704 31.10 15.34 28.45
CA THR A 704 31.26 16.66 27.78
C THR A 704 32.21 16.63 26.56
N LEU A 705 32.17 17.69 25.73
CA LEU A 705 32.91 17.83 24.46
C LEU A 705 34.12 18.77 24.55
N GLU A 706 35.07 18.67 23.60
CA GLU A 706 36.30 19.49 23.48
C GLU A 706 36.59 19.86 21.99
N GLU A 707 37.41 20.89 21.72
CA GLU A 707 37.55 21.58 20.40
C GLU A 707 38.99 21.58 19.81
N THR A 708 39.15 21.57 18.47
CA THR A 708 40.45 21.76 17.74
C THR A 708 40.27 22.31 16.28
N ASN A 709 41.35 22.83 15.64
CA ASN A 709 41.36 23.62 14.38
C ASN A 709 42.35 23.11 13.28
N ALA A 710 42.13 23.43 11.97
CA ALA A 710 43.06 23.19 10.83
C ALA A 710 42.79 24.07 9.55
N THR A 711 43.67 24.05 8.51
CA THR A 711 43.85 25.09 7.45
C THR A 711 43.88 24.62 5.94
N GLU A 712 44.11 25.54 4.97
CA GLU A 712 43.81 25.46 3.49
C GLU A 712 44.99 25.24 2.49
N LYS A 713 44.69 24.98 1.17
CA LYS A 713 45.42 25.52 -0.02
C LYS A 713 44.69 25.42 -1.41
N LYS A 714 45.15 26.17 -2.44
CA LYS A 714 44.62 26.42 -3.83
C LYS A 714 45.63 25.96 -4.95
N THR A 715 45.44 25.99 -6.29
CA THR A 715 44.38 25.72 -7.35
C THR A 715 44.98 26.02 -8.75
N ASP A 716 44.48 25.41 -9.86
CA ASP A 716 44.83 25.73 -11.28
C ASP A 716 43.59 26.06 -12.17
N GLU A 717 43.78 26.66 -13.35
CA GLU A 717 42.74 27.40 -14.12
C GLU A 717 42.00 26.63 -15.25
N VAL A 718 40.77 27.10 -15.59
CA VAL A 718 39.92 26.67 -16.72
C VAL A 718 39.12 27.88 -17.25
N SER A 719 38.93 28.02 -18.58
CA SER A 719 38.21 29.15 -19.17
C SER A 719 36.68 29.07 -19.05
N THR A 720 36.09 30.02 -18.31
CA THR A 720 34.65 30.10 -18.04
C THR A 720 33.87 30.75 -19.20
N LEU A 721 32.78 30.12 -19.64
CA LEU A 721 31.87 30.64 -20.66
C LEU A 721 30.66 31.35 -20.04
N ILE A 722 30.02 30.70 -19.06
CA ILE A 722 28.86 31.22 -18.33
C ILE A 722 29.03 30.89 -16.85
N ALA A 723 28.86 31.89 -15.99
CA ALA A 723 28.76 31.73 -14.55
C ALA A 723 27.46 32.40 -14.05
N ILE A 724 26.75 31.76 -13.12
CA ILE A 724 25.46 32.21 -12.58
C ILE A 724 25.48 32.08 -11.06
N ASN A 725 25.19 33.17 -10.33
CA ASN A 725 24.99 33.15 -8.89
C ASN A 725 23.55 32.68 -8.59
N ALA A 726 23.38 31.52 -7.95
CA ALA A 726 22.07 30.92 -7.73
C ALA A 726 21.42 31.44 -6.45
N GLY A 727 20.23 32.02 -6.58
CA GLY A 727 19.54 32.74 -5.51
C GLY A 727 20.15 34.11 -5.18
N GLY A 728 21.02 34.67 -6.04
CA GLY A 728 21.74 35.91 -5.76
C GLY A 728 21.93 36.86 -6.96
N ASP A 729 22.36 38.09 -6.63
CA ASP A 729 22.69 39.14 -7.60
C ASP A 729 24.01 38.88 -8.34
N LYS A 730 24.29 39.72 -9.34
CA LYS A 730 25.55 39.68 -10.10
C LYS A 730 26.75 39.82 -9.14
N PHE A 731 27.69 38.89 -9.22
CA PHE A 731 28.84 38.80 -8.33
C PHE A 731 30.13 38.66 -9.16
N THR A 732 31.26 39.15 -8.64
CA THR A 732 32.59 38.90 -9.20
C THR A 732 33.45 38.27 -8.12
N ALA A 733 34.00 37.10 -8.40
CA ALA A 733 34.84 36.34 -7.46
C ALA A 733 36.26 36.91 -7.37
N GLU A 734 37.01 36.50 -6.34
CA GLU A 734 38.42 36.91 -6.15
C GLU A 734 39.33 36.41 -7.28
N ASP A 735 38.97 35.32 -7.98
CA ASP A 735 39.65 34.86 -9.19
C ASP A 735 39.30 35.65 -10.47
N GLY A 736 38.42 36.65 -10.37
CA GLY A 736 37.96 37.48 -11.49
C GLY A 736 36.75 36.94 -12.24
N THR A 737 36.26 35.74 -11.92
CA THR A 737 35.07 35.16 -12.56
C THR A 737 33.83 36.01 -12.30
N VAL A 738 33.18 36.48 -13.37
CA VAL A 738 31.97 37.31 -13.30
C VAL A 738 30.71 36.45 -13.41
N TYR A 739 30.09 36.19 -12.26
CA TYR A 739 28.81 35.50 -12.13
C TYR A 739 27.66 36.47 -12.47
N GLN A 740 26.81 36.06 -13.40
CA GLN A 740 25.55 36.75 -13.68
C GLN A 740 24.58 36.59 -12.49
N ALA A 741 23.68 37.56 -12.32
CA ALA A 741 22.55 37.40 -11.40
C ALA A 741 21.67 36.21 -11.82
N ASP A 742 20.98 35.60 -10.86
CA ASP A 742 20.27 34.33 -11.08
C ASP A 742 19.27 34.38 -12.24
N LYS A 743 19.47 33.50 -13.23
CA LYS A 743 18.77 33.48 -14.51
C LYS A 743 18.69 32.06 -15.06
N TYR A 744 17.81 31.86 -16.05
CA TYR A 744 17.57 30.59 -16.74
C TYR A 744 16.98 29.48 -15.86
N PHE A 745 16.69 29.75 -14.58
CA PHE A 745 16.08 28.78 -13.68
C PHE A 745 14.57 28.62 -13.94
N THR A 746 14.05 27.43 -13.62
CA THR A 746 12.63 27.16 -13.46
C THR A 746 12.38 26.58 -12.06
N ARG A 747 11.38 27.12 -11.34
CA ARG A 747 11.05 26.82 -9.94
C ARG A 747 12.20 27.12 -8.95
N GLY A 748 12.02 26.70 -7.69
CA GLY A 748 12.93 26.96 -6.57
C GLY A 748 12.79 28.36 -5.97
N SER A 749 13.29 28.52 -4.74
CA SER A 749 13.27 29.77 -3.98
C SER A 749 14.70 30.22 -3.64
N ALA A 750 14.96 31.52 -3.75
CA ALA A 750 16.22 32.11 -3.27
C ALA A 750 16.23 32.23 -1.73
N VAL A 751 17.38 32.01 -1.13
CA VAL A 751 17.69 32.39 0.27
C VAL A 751 19.07 33.03 0.32
N ASN A 752 19.31 33.84 1.35
CA ASN A 752 20.62 34.42 1.62
C ASN A 752 20.95 34.26 3.12
N TYR A 753 22.13 33.72 3.41
CA TYR A 753 22.68 33.51 4.74
C TYR A 753 23.87 34.44 5.02
N ASN A 754 23.72 35.76 4.84
CA ASN A 754 24.80 36.76 4.99
C ASN A 754 25.61 36.63 6.32
N ASP A 755 24.98 36.12 7.38
CA ASP A 755 25.57 35.98 8.72
C ASP A 755 26.34 34.66 8.93
N LEU A 756 26.30 33.72 7.98
CA LEU A 756 27.09 32.47 8.03
C LEU A 756 28.42 32.63 7.29
N THR A 757 29.52 32.55 8.03
CA THR A 757 30.86 32.38 7.44
C THR A 757 30.99 30.98 6.82
N ILE A 758 31.38 30.92 5.55
CA ILE A 758 31.55 29.68 4.77
C ILE A 758 33.04 29.31 4.74
N GLY A 759 33.40 28.17 5.32
CA GLY A 759 34.77 27.65 5.30
C GLY A 759 35.21 27.15 3.92
N GLY A 760 36.51 27.26 3.61
CA GLY A 760 37.09 26.76 2.36
C GLY A 760 36.82 27.64 1.12
N THR A 761 36.33 28.88 1.32
CA THR A 761 36.18 29.86 0.24
C THR A 761 36.44 31.27 0.75
N LYS A 762 36.88 32.16 -0.14
CA LYS A 762 36.93 33.61 0.11
C LYS A 762 35.70 34.33 -0.45
N ASP A 763 35.02 33.74 -1.42
CA ASP A 763 33.84 34.25 -2.10
C ASP A 763 32.57 34.04 -1.26
N GLN A 764 32.61 34.51 0.00
CA GLN A 764 31.58 34.29 1.02
C GLN A 764 30.17 34.51 0.47
N LYS A 765 29.93 35.67 -0.15
CA LYS A 765 28.62 36.07 -0.68
C LYS A 765 28.08 35.12 -1.75
N LEU A 766 28.95 34.53 -2.57
CA LEU A 766 28.56 33.59 -3.63
C LEU A 766 27.99 32.30 -3.06
N TYR A 767 28.50 31.84 -1.91
CA TYR A 767 28.01 30.65 -1.24
C TYR A 767 26.86 30.93 -0.26
N GLN A 768 26.83 32.12 0.34
CA GLN A 768 25.76 32.58 1.23
C GLN A 768 24.40 32.72 0.53
N THR A 769 24.36 33.14 -0.74
CA THR A 769 23.16 33.03 -1.59
C THR A 769 23.00 31.60 -2.10
N GLN A 770 21.77 31.09 -2.03
CA GLN A 770 21.43 29.76 -2.55
C GLN A 770 20.04 29.72 -3.20
N ARG A 771 19.90 28.95 -4.29
CA ARG A 771 18.61 28.45 -4.77
C ARG A 771 18.26 27.13 -4.09
N LEU A 772 17.03 27.03 -3.59
CA LEU A 772 16.50 25.90 -2.82
C LEU A 772 15.31 25.22 -3.50
N GLY A 773 15.13 23.93 -3.21
CA GLY A 773 13.92 23.16 -3.53
C GLY A 773 14.06 22.34 -4.80
N TRP A 774 12.93 22.04 -5.47
CA TRP A 774 12.94 21.36 -6.77
C TRP A 774 13.02 22.43 -7.87
N PHE A 775 14.11 22.44 -8.63
CA PHE A 775 14.36 23.41 -9.70
C PHE A 775 15.21 22.84 -10.83
N SER A 776 15.18 23.52 -11.97
CA SER A 776 16.07 23.27 -13.11
C SER A 776 16.67 24.59 -13.63
N TYR A 777 17.66 24.49 -14.50
CA TYR A 777 18.24 25.58 -15.28
C TYR A 777 18.28 25.18 -16.76
N GLU A 778 17.87 26.08 -17.66
CA GLU A 778 17.87 25.93 -19.13
C GLU A 778 18.89 26.92 -19.73
N ILE A 779 20.20 26.63 -19.64
CA ILE A 779 21.26 27.63 -19.89
C ILE A 779 21.59 27.68 -21.40
N PRO A 780 21.41 28.81 -22.11
CA PRO A 780 21.71 28.88 -23.54
C PRO A 780 23.22 28.82 -23.80
N VAL A 781 23.67 27.74 -24.45
CA VAL A 781 25.05 27.50 -24.90
C VAL A 781 25.04 26.93 -26.32
N LYS A 782 26.19 26.80 -26.99
CA LYS A 782 26.23 26.15 -28.31
C LYS A 782 26.17 24.63 -28.15
N ASN A 783 25.93 23.89 -29.23
CA ASN A 783 26.18 22.44 -29.21
C ASN A 783 27.67 22.17 -28.98
N GLY A 784 27.99 21.22 -28.13
CA GLY A 784 29.38 20.87 -27.78
C GLY A 784 29.54 20.30 -26.37
N THR A 785 30.79 19.97 -26.04
CA THR A 785 31.16 19.36 -24.77
C THR A 785 31.65 20.41 -23.78
N TYR A 786 31.03 20.45 -22.60
CA TYR A 786 31.31 21.43 -21.55
C TYR A 786 31.68 20.77 -20.23
N LYS A 787 32.50 21.47 -19.45
CA LYS A 787 32.67 21.20 -18.03
C LYS A 787 31.60 22.00 -17.27
N LEU A 788 30.74 21.29 -16.55
CA LEU A 788 29.72 21.82 -15.66
C LEU A 788 30.21 21.67 -14.20
N THR A 789 30.40 22.79 -13.52
CA THR A 789 30.81 22.85 -12.12
C THR A 789 29.67 23.41 -11.28
N ILE A 790 29.15 22.56 -10.39
CA ILE A 790 28.07 22.85 -9.44
C ILE A 790 28.70 23.36 -8.14
N LYS A 791 28.58 24.66 -7.86
CA LYS A 791 29.06 25.26 -6.60
C LYS A 791 27.94 25.25 -5.58
N THR A 792 28.16 24.69 -4.39
CA THR A 792 27.14 24.58 -3.36
C THR A 792 27.74 24.51 -1.95
N ALA A 793 26.88 24.52 -0.92
CA ALA A 793 27.26 24.39 0.47
C ALA A 793 26.07 23.88 1.31
N GLU A 794 26.34 23.10 2.35
CA GLU A 794 25.32 22.76 3.35
C GLU A 794 25.19 23.89 4.38
N LEU A 795 24.18 24.75 4.22
CA LEU A 795 23.96 25.89 5.13
C LEU A 795 22.87 25.67 6.17
N LYS A 796 22.26 24.48 6.22
CA LYS A 796 21.07 24.19 7.05
C LYS A 796 21.22 22.98 7.98
N TYR A 797 21.80 21.87 7.52
CA TYR A 797 21.88 20.63 8.30
C TYR A 797 23.29 20.30 8.80
N LYS A 798 23.42 19.72 10.00
CA LYS A 798 24.69 19.50 10.69
C LYS A 798 25.06 18.01 10.89
N SER A 799 24.55 17.13 10.03
CA SER A 799 24.84 15.69 10.05
C SER A 799 24.49 15.01 8.72
N ASN A 800 25.14 13.88 8.42
CA ASN A 800 24.83 13.03 7.26
C ASN A 800 23.35 12.59 7.23
N GLY A 801 22.86 12.22 6.05
CA GLY A 801 21.51 11.71 5.79
C GLY A 801 20.39 12.77 5.92
N GLN A 802 20.73 14.04 6.14
CA GLN A 802 19.74 15.10 6.34
C GLN A 802 19.29 15.79 5.06
N ARG A 803 19.97 15.53 3.94
CA ARG A 803 19.50 15.78 2.58
C ARG A 803 19.98 14.66 1.67
N LYS A 804 19.18 14.33 0.66
CA LYS A 804 19.52 13.48 -0.49
C LYS A 804 18.80 14.07 -1.71
N PHE A 805 19.52 14.26 -2.82
CA PHE A 805 18.94 14.70 -4.08
C PHE A 805 19.78 14.19 -5.25
N ASP A 806 19.18 14.07 -6.42
CA ASP A 806 19.88 13.70 -7.64
C ASP A 806 20.07 14.95 -8.52
N ILE A 807 21.13 14.94 -9.32
CA ILE A 807 21.42 15.99 -10.29
C ILE A 807 21.49 15.35 -11.67
N HIS A 808 20.68 15.84 -12.60
CA HIS A 808 20.68 15.44 -13.99
C HIS A 808 21.17 16.59 -14.87
N ALA A 809 21.85 16.27 -15.97
CA ALA A 809 22.14 17.21 -17.05
C ALA A 809 21.87 16.53 -18.40
N GLU A 810 21.30 17.24 -19.38
CA GLU A 810 20.92 16.68 -20.70
C GLU A 810 20.03 15.43 -20.56
N GLY A 811 19.07 15.46 -19.62
CA GLY A 811 18.20 14.33 -19.28
C GLY A 811 18.89 13.14 -18.60
N LYS A 812 20.20 13.19 -18.38
CA LYS A 812 21.02 12.10 -17.82
C LYS A 812 21.44 12.41 -16.38
N GLU A 813 21.25 11.45 -15.50
CA GLU A 813 21.78 11.50 -14.12
C GLU A 813 23.31 11.64 -14.11
N ILE A 814 23.81 12.69 -13.47
CA ILE A 814 25.25 12.99 -13.35
C ILE A 814 25.78 12.87 -11.92
N PHE A 815 24.92 13.06 -10.91
CA PHE A 815 25.22 12.78 -9.50
C PHE A 815 23.99 12.17 -8.83
N THR A 816 24.18 11.08 -8.09
CA THR A 816 23.15 10.35 -7.34
C THR A 816 23.36 10.54 -5.83
N ASP A 817 22.29 10.43 -5.03
CA ASP A 817 22.35 10.33 -3.56
C ASP A 817 23.04 11.54 -2.87
N VAL A 818 22.90 12.76 -3.41
CA VAL A 818 23.71 13.93 -3.01
C VAL A 818 23.37 14.45 -1.61
N ASP A 819 24.20 14.06 -0.63
CA ASP A 819 24.22 14.56 0.74
C ASP A 819 25.37 15.57 0.92
N LEU A 820 25.04 16.86 0.88
CA LEU A 820 26.03 17.94 0.97
C LEU A 820 26.75 17.99 2.33
N PHE A 821 26.12 17.54 3.43
CA PHE A 821 26.84 17.47 4.71
C PHE A 821 27.88 16.34 4.68
N LYS A 822 27.53 15.16 4.15
CA LYS A 822 28.47 14.03 4.00
C LYS A 822 29.61 14.34 3.03
N LEU A 823 29.37 15.17 2.02
CA LEU A 823 30.38 15.52 1.00
C LEU A 823 31.28 16.70 1.41
N GLY A 824 30.74 17.78 1.98
CA GLY A 824 31.50 18.99 2.33
C GLY A 824 31.49 19.36 3.82
N GLY A 825 30.52 18.89 4.59
CA GLY A 825 30.24 19.35 5.96
C GLY A 825 29.40 20.64 6.00
N TYR A 826 28.97 21.03 7.20
CA TYR A 826 28.18 22.26 7.39
C TYR A 826 29.02 23.52 7.19
N ALA A 827 28.42 24.53 6.55
CA ALA A 827 29.00 25.85 6.27
C ALA A 827 30.40 25.75 5.64
N LYS A 828 30.57 24.86 4.67
CA LYS A 828 31.77 24.73 3.85
C LYS A 828 31.40 24.73 2.37
N ALA A 829 32.23 25.38 1.56
CA ALA A 829 32.11 25.36 0.10
C ALA A 829 32.42 23.97 -0.47
N LEU A 830 31.66 23.56 -1.47
CA LEU A 830 31.77 22.28 -2.15
C LEU A 830 31.50 22.49 -3.66
N ASP A 831 32.45 22.07 -4.48
CA ASP A 831 32.31 22.00 -5.93
C ASP A 831 32.08 20.53 -6.36
N LEU A 832 31.09 20.29 -7.22
CA LEU A 832 30.86 19.00 -7.88
C LEU A 832 30.99 19.20 -9.39
N GLU A 833 31.84 18.42 -10.07
CA GLU A 833 32.20 18.67 -11.48
C GLU A 833 31.86 17.49 -12.40
N LYS A 834 31.29 17.79 -13.58
CA LYS A 834 30.98 16.81 -14.62
C LYS A 834 31.29 17.35 -16.01
N VAL A 835 31.65 16.45 -16.93
CA VAL A 835 31.62 16.75 -18.36
C VAL A 835 30.24 16.37 -18.92
N VAL A 836 29.64 17.27 -19.69
CA VAL A 836 28.30 17.16 -20.28
C VAL A 836 28.35 17.52 -21.78
N GLU A 837 27.42 17.03 -22.58
CA GLU A 837 27.43 17.14 -24.06
C GLU A 837 26.10 17.69 -24.57
N VAL A 838 26.07 18.97 -24.93
CA VAL A 838 24.86 19.71 -25.34
C VAL A 838 24.56 19.52 -26.83
N LYS A 839 23.28 19.28 -27.17
CA LYS A 839 22.85 18.92 -28.53
C LYS A 839 21.72 19.74 -29.16
N ASP A 840 21.06 20.63 -28.42
CA ASP A 840 19.90 21.41 -28.90
C ASP A 840 20.07 22.95 -28.80
N GLY A 841 21.21 23.42 -28.28
CA GLY A 841 21.49 24.83 -28.02
C GLY A 841 21.22 25.29 -26.57
N LYS A 842 20.97 24.34 -25.66
CA LYS A 842 20.71 24.60 -24.23
C LYS A 842 21.43 23.55 -23.37
N LEU A 843 21.89 23.96 -22.19
CA LEU A 843 22.33 23.02 -21.15
C LEU A 843 21.22 22.93 -20.12
N ASP A 844 20.45 21.85 -20.17
CA ASP A 844 19.40 21.53 -19.22
C ASP A 844 20.01 20.85 -17.99
N VAL A 845 19.86 21.46 -16.81
CA VAL A 845 20.33 20.90 -15.53
C VAL A 845 19.16 20.83 -14.54
N VAL A 846 18.83 19.64 -14.04
CA VAL A 846 17.70 19.40 -13.12
C VAL A 846 18.23 18.92 -11.76
N PHE A 847 17.70 19.50 -10.68
CA PHE A 847 18.02 19.14 -9.29
C PHE A 847 16.77 18.54 -8.65
N ASP A 848 16.68 17.20 -8.55
CA ASP A 848 15.46 16.49 -8.15
C ASP A 848 15.53 15.92 -6.73
N ILE A 849 14.42 16.01 -5.98
CA ILE A 849 14.40 15.74 -4.53
C ILE A 849 14.08 14.27 -4.24
N ASP A 850 15.05 13.54 -3.67
CA ASP A 850 14.74 12.33 -2.90
C ASP A 850 14.27 12.65 -1.48
N TYR A 851 15.03 13.50 -0.79
CA TYR A 851 14.86 13.77 0.64
C TYR A 851 15.36 15.18 0.98
N ARG A 852 14.41 16.12 1.07
CA ARG A 852 14.57 17.54 1.41
C ARG A 852 15.23 18.43 0.33
N ASP A 853 15.13 19.75 0.54
CA ASP A 853 15.42 20.80 -0.44
C ASP A 853 16.80 20.70 -1.10
N CYS A 854 16.88 20.44 -2.43
CA CYS A 854 18.12 20.56 -3.20
C CYS A 854 18.74 21.96 -3.01
N ARG A 855 20.07 22.07 -3.13
CA ARG A 855 20.79 23.33 -2.93
C ARG A 855 21.87 23.59 -3.95
N LEU A 856 21.88 24.81 -4.43
CA LEU A 856 22.84 25.35 -5.38
C LEU A 856 23.22 26.76 -4.95
N SER A 857 24.52 27.07 -4.93
CA SER A 857 25.04 28.42 -4.68
C SER A 857 25.46 29.11 -5.99
N ALA A 858 26.07 28.38 -6.93
CA ALA A 858 26.35 28.90 -8.27
C ALA A 858 26.55 27.78 -9.29
N LEU A 859 26.37 28.10 -10.58
CA LEU A 859 26.75 27.25 -11.71
C LEU A 859 27.88 27.91 -12.49
N VAL A 860 28.84 27.10 -12.94
CA VAL A 860 29.87 27.51 -13.89
C VAL A 860 29.89 26.50 -15.04
N VAL A 861 29.83 27.01 -16.27
CA VAL A 861 29.92 26.25 -17.51
C VAL A 861 31.15 26.74 -18.27
N SER A 862 32.06 25.81 -18.57
CA SER A 862 33.37 26.08 -19.16
C SER A 862 33.62 25.21 -20.39
N SER A 863 34.35 25.75 -21.37
CA SER A 863 34.76 25.00 -22.56
C SER A 863 35.76 23.89 -22.21
N VAL A 864 35.59 22.72 -22.84
CA VAL A 864 36.64 21.70 -22.91
C VAL A 864 37.28 21.81 -24.31
N GLU A 865 38.58 22.08 -24.38
CA GLU A 865 39.27 22.15 -25.67
C GLU A 865 39.30 20.80 -26.40
N GLY A 866 39.23 20.83 -27.73
CA GLY A 866 39.43 19.66 -28.60
C GLY A 866 38.15 18.93 -29.06
N ALA A 867 36.97 19.23 -28.51
CA ALA A 867 35.73 18.62 -28.96
C ALA A 867 35.18 19.28 -30.25
N ALA A 868 35.31 18.59 -31.39
CA ALA A 868 34.56 18.93 -32.60
C ALA A 868 33.05 18.68 -32.39
N PRO A 869 32.14 19.39 -33.10
CA PRO A 869 30.71 19.19 -32.94
C PRO A 869 30.28 17.76 -33.30
N ALA A 870 29.66 17.05 -32.36
CA ALA A 870 29.03 15.76 -32.62
C ALA A 870 27.80 15.92 -33.51
N GLU A 871 27.47 14.90 -34.30
CA GLU A 871 26.23 14.87 -35.07
C GLU A 871 25.00 14.92 -34.15
N ALA A 872 23.91 15.49 -34.66
CA ALA A 872 22.64 15.56 -33.96
C ALA A 872 22.13 14.15 -33.58
N PRO A 873 21.49 13.98 -32.41
CA PRO A 873 21.13 12.67 -31.89
C PRO A 873 20.17 11.94 -32.84
N LYS A 874 20.57 10.72 -33.22
CA LYS A 874 19.78 9.82 -34.06
C LYS A 874 18.80 9.05 -33.16
N VAL A 875 17.51 9.10 -33.47
CA VAL A 875 16.43 8.42 -32.75
C VAL A 875 16.04 7.12 -33.45
N ALA A 876 15.28 6.26 -32.77
CA ALA A 876 14.75 5.04 -33.37
C ALA A 876 13.75 5.40 -34.49
N GLY A 877 14.11 5.06 -35.72
CA GLY A 877 13.26 5.14 -36.89
C GLY A 877 12.51 3.84 -37.09
N LYS A 878 12.61 3.26 -38.29
CA LYS A 878 11.91 2.02 -38.64
C LYS A 878 12.57 0.80 -38.01
N LEU A 879 11.78 -0.13 -37.45
CA LEU A 879 12.24 -1.47 -37.09
C LEU A 879 12.75 -2.22 -38.32
N VAL A 880 13.95 -2.78 -38.20
CA VAL A 880 14.64 -3.59 -39.22
C VAL A 880 14.44 -5.07 -38.93
N ALA A 881 14.69 -5.46 -37.67
CA ALA A 881 14.49 -6.81 -37.16
C ALA A 881 14.43 -6.77 -35.62
N ALA A 882 13.64 -7.67 -35.03
CA ALA A 882 13.74 -8.00 -33.62
C ALA A 882 13.67 -9.52 -33.40
N ILE A 883 14.32 -10.00 -32.34
CA ILE A 883 14.60 -11.42 -32.07
C ILE A 883 14.23 -11.73 -30.63
N ASN A 884 13.33 -12.70 -30.44
CA ASN A 884 12.96 -13.26 -29.14
C ASN A 884 13.96 -14.37 -28.75
N SER A 885 15.19 -13.99 -28.43
CA SER A 885 16.34 -14.89 -28.27
C SER A 885 16.07 -16.01 -27.24
N GLY A 886 16.25 -17.27 -27.67
CA GLY A 886 15.93 -18.45 -26.87
C GLY A 886 14.51 -19.00 -27.03
N ALA A 887 13.60 -18.30 -27.70
CA ALA A 887 12.20 -18.70 -27.86
C ALA A 887 11.88 -19.28 -29.24
N ASP A 888 11.09 -20.36 -29.26
CA ASP A 888 10.56 -21.01 -30.46
C ASP A 888 9.33 -20.30 -31.07
N PHE A 889 8.82 -19.27 -30.38
CA PHE A 889 7.69 -18.42 -30.80
C PHE A 889 8.09 -16.94 -30.87
N GLY A 890 7.48 -16.20 -31.80
CA GLY A 890 7.59 -14.74 -31.84
C GLY A 890 6.65 -14.07 -30.82
N HIS A 891 7.04 -12.89 -30.35
CA HIS A 891 6.28 -12.08 -29.41
C HIS A 891 6.18 -10.65 -29.92
N ARG A 892 5.04 -10.00 -29.69
CA ARG A 892 4.94 -8.56 -29.84
C ARG A 892 5.15 -7.91 -28.48
N ALA A 893 6.11 -6.98 -28.41
CA ALA A 893 6.41 -6.25 -27.19
C ALA A 893 5.49 -5.04 -27.00
N SER A 894 5.54 -4.46 -25.80
CA SER A 894 4.70 -3.35 -25.35
C SER A 894 4.95 -2.03 -26.08
N ASP A 895 6.11 -1.88 -26.72
CA ASP A 895 6.49 -0.81 -27.65
C ASP A 895 5.84 -0.96 -29.05
N GLY A 896 5.31 -2.14 -29.36
CA GLY A 896 4.70 -2.49 -30.64
C GLY A 896 5.63 -3.26 -31.60
N ASP A 897 6.88 -3.54 -31.22
CA ASP A 897 7.81 -4.29 -32.06
C ASP A 897 7.48 -5.78 -32.12
N TRP A 898 7.71 -6.39 -33.29
CA TRP A 898 7.58 -7.84 -33.48
C TRP A 898 8.93 -8.53 -33.35
N TYR A 899 9.19 -9.07 -32.16
CA TYR A 899 10.33 -9.94 -31.87
C TYR A 899 10.02 -11.33 -32.44
N ALA A 900 10.56 -11.64 -33.61
CA ALA A 900 10.36 -12.94 -34.25
C ALA A 900 11.03 -14.07 -33.43
N ARG A 901 10.57 -15.31 -33.63
CA ARG A 901 11.16 -16.48 -32.98
C ARG A 901 12.66 -16.61 -33.30
N ASP A 902 13.43 -17.08 -32.33
CA ASP A 902 14.85 -17.34 -32.48
C ASP A 902 15.08 -18.56 -33.41
N ALA A 903 15.37 -18.30 -34.68
CA ALA A 903 15.46 -19.30 -35.74
C ALA A 903 16.91 -19.65 -36.11
N ASP A 904 17.16 -20.90 -36.49
CA ASP A 904 18.50 -21.48 -36.74
C ASP A 904 19.32 -20.76 -37.85
N GLY A 905 18.67 -19.91 -38.66
CA GLY A 905 19.33 -19.09 -39.69
C GLY A 905 19.87 -17.75 -39.19
N TRP A 906 19.68 -17.40 -37.91
CA TRP A 906 20.04 -16.09 -37.33
C TRP A 906 21.22 -16.14 -36.36
N TRP A 907 21.67 -17.31 -35.93
CA TRP A 907 22.72 -17.48 -34.93
C TRP A 907 23.66 -18.64 -35.24
N GLN A 908 24.84 -18.66 -34.61
CA GLN A 908 25.77 -19.79 -34.66
C GLN A 908 26.35 -20.11 -33.29
N GLN A 909 26.38 -21.40 -32.95
CA GLN A 909 26.82 -21.96 -31.67
C GLN A 909 25.95 -21.52 -30.48
N GLY A 910 26.11 -22.14 -29.31
CA GLY A 910 25.24 -21.91 -28.16
C GLY A 910 24.01 -22.83 -28.11
N SER A 911 22.98 -22.41 -27.39
CA SER A 911 21.74 -23.15 -27.14
C SER A 911 20.60 -22.24 -26.70
N ARG A 912 19.36 -22.65 -26.97
CA ARG A 912 18.13 -21.93 -26.62
C ARG A 912 17.46 -22.56 -25.41
N ARG A 913 16.84 -21.75 -24.55
CA ARG A 913 15.94 -22.25 -23.50
C ARG A 913 14.91 -21.23 -23.05
N ARG A 914 13.82 -21.73 -22.45
CA ARG A 914 13.09 -20.97 -21.43
C ARG A 914 13.98 -20.85 -20.19
N ALA A 915 14.37 -19.63 -19.85
CA ALA A 915 15.20 -19.30 -18.71
C ALA A 915 14.44 -19.49 -17.39
N THR A 916 13.18 -19.05 -17.33
CA THR A 916 12.37 -19.15 -16.10
C THR A 916 10.85 -19.14 -16.34
N TYR A 917 10.12 -19.56 -15.31
CA TYR A 917 8.66 -19.43 -15.21
C TYR A 917 8.23 -18.28 -14.28
N SER A 918 9.18 -17.69 -13.55
CA SER A 918 8.94 -16.60 -12.61
C SER A 918 8.72 -15.27 -13.33
N THR A 919 7.95 -14.36 -12.70
CA THR A 919 7.85 -12.97 -13.14
C THR A 919 9.22 -12.30 -13.12
N ILE A 920 9.55 -11.56 -14.18
CA ILE A 920 10.72 -10.67 -14.25
C ILE A 920 10.30 -9.26 -13.84
N SER A 921 11.07 -8.62 -12.97
CA SER A 921 10.78 -7.26 -12.47
C SER A 921 11.20 -6.20 -13.50
N LYS A 922 10.55 -5.03 -13.48
CA LYS A 922 10.80 -3.87 -14.39
C LYS A 922 10.52 -4.13 -15.89
N THR A 923 9.59 -5.01 -16.23
CA THR A 923 9.11 -5.20 -17.62
C THR A 923 7.70 -5.77 -17.63
N ASP A 924 6.86 -5.35 -18.58
CA ASP A 924 5.59 -6.03 -18.88
C ASP A 924 5.78 -7.12 -19.97
N ASP A 925 6.89 -7.05 -20.73
CA ASP A 925 7.28 -7.97 -21.80
C ASP A 925 7.90 -9.28 -21.27
N GLN A 926 7.20 -9.89 -20.32
CA GLN A 926 7.58 -11.12 -19.62
C GLN A 926 8.01 -12.25 -20.55
N ARG A 927 7.51 -12.31 -21.79
CA ARG A 927 7.78 -13.42 -22.72
C ARG A 927 9.12 -13.28 -23.45
N ILE A 928 9.73 -12.10 -23.47
CA ILE A 928 11.12 -11.88 -23.94
C ILE A 928 12.08 -12.29 -22.80
N PHE A 929 11.98 -11.62 -21.65
CA PHE A 929 12.91 -11.82 -20.53
C PHE A 929 12.79 -13.19 -19.80
N GLN A 930 11.80 -14.02 -20.12
CA GLN A 930 11.71 -15.41 -19.63
C GLN A 930 12.44 -16.44 -20.50
N TYR A 931 12.99 -16.04 -21.64
CA TYR A 931 13.74 -16.90 -22.55
C TYR A 931 15.16 -16.35 -22.73
N GLU A 932 16.09 -17.21 -23.11
CA GLU A 932 17.47 -16.80 -23.40
C GLU A 932 18.13 -17.72 -24.42
N HIS A 933 18.92 -17.11 -25.30
CA HIS A 933 20.00 -17.80 -26.00
C HIS A 933 21.26 -17.73 -25.12
N PHE A 934 21.96 -18.84 -24.94
CA PHE A 934 23.11 -18.93 -24.05
C PHE A 934 24.25 -19.79 -24.62
N GLY A 935 25.49 -19.47 -24.25
CA GLY A 935 26.67 -20.24 -24.65
C GLY A 935 27.97 -19.64 -24.12
N THR A 936 29.05 -20.43 -24.10
CA THR A 936 30.40 -19.90 -23.78
C THR A 936 30.89 -18.94 -24.84
N ARG A 937 30.52 -19.17 -26.10
CA ARG A 937 30.60 -18.21 -27.21
C ARG A 937 29.49 -18.50 -28.20
N PHE A 938 28.82 -17.47 -28.71
CA PHE A 938 27.85 -17.59 -29.81
C PHE A 938 27.75 -16.26 -30.58
N THR A 939 27.23 -16.31 -31.80
CA THR A 939 27.02 -15.14 -32.65
C THR A 939 25.58 -15.02 -33.11
N TYR A 940 25.16 -13.80 -33.46
CA TYR A 940 23.96 -13.55 -34.27
C TYR A 940 24.32 -12.78 -35.55
N GLY A 941 23.51 -12.93 -36.59
CA GLY A 941 23.67 -12.24 -37.87
C GLY A 941 22.33 -11.77 -38.44
N VAL A 942 22.27 -10.51 -38.87
CA VAL A 942 21.06 -9.90 -39.45
C VAL A 942 21.43 -9.08 -40.69
N ASN A 943 20.85 -9.41 -41.84
CA ASN A 943 20.97 -8.61 -43.05
C ASN A 943 20.36 -7.21 -42.83
N ALA A 944 21.16 -6.15 -42.99
CA ALA A 944 20.75 -4.76 -42.83
C ALA A 944 21.47 -3.90 -43.87
N LYS A 945 20.83 -2.87 -44.42
CA LYS A 945 21.48 -2.01 -45.43
C LYS A 945 22.66 -1.25 -44.82
N ASN A 946 23.60 -0.78 -45.63
CA ASN A 946 24.59 0.18 -45.15
C ASN A 946 23.90 1.46 -44.65
N GLY A 947 24.26 1.89 -43.44
CA GLY A 947 23.57 2.97 -42.74
C GLY A 947 23.78 2.90 -41.22
N ASP A 948 23.22 3.85 -40.50
CA ASP A 948 23.27 3.91 -39.04
C ASP A 948 22.06 3.22 -38.41
N TYR A 949 22.28 2.54 -37.28
CA TYR A 949 21.25 1.79 -36.55
C TYR A 949 21.36 1.98 -35.04
N LEU A 950 20.22 1.91 -34.35
CA LEU A 950 20.15 1.72 -32.91
C LEU A 950 19.82 0.25 -32.62
N VAL A 951 20.74 -0.45 -31.95
CA VAL A 951 20.52 -1.83 -31.48
C VAL A 951 20.19 -1.81 -29.99
N THR A 952 19.03 -2.33 -29.60
CA THR A 952 18.71 -2.62 -28.20
C THR A 952 18.96 -4.09 -27.90
N LEU A 953 19.67 -4.37 -26.80
CA LEU A 953 19.94 -5.71 -26.28
C LEU A 953 19.23 -5.89 -24.93
N HIS A 954 18.59 -7.04 -24.74
CA HIS A 954 17.76 -7.36 -23.57
C HIS A 954 18.30 -8.56 -22.80
N PHE A 955 18.32 -8.45 -21.47
CA PHE A 955 18.90 -9.42 -20.56
C PHE A 955 18.08 -9.53 -19.27
N ALA A 956 18.04 -10.71 -18.64
CA ALA A 956 17.64 -10.87 -17.24
C ALA A 956 18.46 -12.00 -16.58
N GLU A 957 19.05 -11.76 -15.40
CA GLU A 957 19.73 -12.85 -14.69
C GLU A 957 18.72 -13.70 -13.93
N THR A 958 18.59 -14.94 -14.37
CA THR A 958 17.56 -15.91 -13.94
C THR A 958 18.17 -17.13 -13.22
N HIS A 959 19.50 -17.26 -13.19
CA HIS A 959 20.22 -18.42 -12.66
C HIS A 959 21.14 -18.09 -11.47
N VAL A 960 22.11 -17.18 -11.63
CA VAL A 960 23.11 -16.86 -10.58
C VAL A 960 22.62 -15.76 -9.62
N LYS A 961 23.15 -15.73 -8.39
CA LYS A 961 22.57 -14.94 -7.27
C LYS A 961 23.61 -14.15 -6.46
N LYS A 962 24.77 -13.92 -7.06
CA LYS A 962 25.89 -13.23 -6.44
C LYS A 962 26.71 -12.52 -7.51
N VAL A 963 27.23 -11.35 -7.15
CA VAL A 963 28.12 -10.54 -7.98
C VAL A 963 29.35 -11.35 -8.38
N GLY A 964 29.71 -11.29 -9.66
CA GLY A 964 30.85 -11.96 -10.28
C GLY A 964 30.60 -13.40 -10.74
N GLU A 965 29.43 -14.01 -10.50
CA GLU A 965 29.18 -15.40 -10.93
C GLU A 965 28.92 -15.55 -12.43
N ARG A 966 28.39 -14.53 -13.10
CA ARG A 966 28.37 -14.44 -14.57
C ARG A 966 28.94 -13.11 -15.01
N ILE A 967 30.01 -13.17 -15.79
CA ILE A 967 30.64 -12.05 -16.48
C ILE A 967 30.78 -12.46 -17.95
N PHE A 968 30.38 -11.60 -18.88
CA PHE A 968 30.54 -11.83 -20.32
C PHE A 968 30.64 -10.52 -21.11
N ASP A 969 31.22 -10.59 -22.30
CA ASP A 969 31.35 -9.47 -23.22
C ASP A 969 30.32 -9.55 -24.35
N VAL A 970 30.01 -8.40 -24.93
CA VAL A 970 29.24 -8.30 -26.18
C VAL A 970 29.98 -7.43 -27.19
N LYS A 971 30.08 -7.94 -28.41
CA LYS A 971 30.59 -7.24 -29.58
C LYS A 971 29.50 -7.05 -30.64
N ILE A 972 29.59 -5.94 -31.36
CA ILE A 972 28.80 -5.65 -32.57
C ILE A 972 29.75 -5.03 -33.60
N GLU A 973 29.67 -5.45 -34.87
CA GLU A 973 30.63 -5.05 -35.93
C GLU A 973 32.09 -5.28 -35.52
N GLU A 974 32.34 -6.41 -34.83
CA GLU A 974 33.62 -6.85 -34.23
C GLU A 974 34.17 -5.98 -33.08
N ASN A 975 33.64 -4.76 -32.92
CA ASN A 975 33.95 -3.82 -31.83
C ASN A 975 33.38 -4.31 -30.49
N LEU A 976 34.14 -4.13 -29.41
CA LEU A 976 33.68 -4.40 -28.05
C LEU A 976 32.76 -3.26 -27.59
N VAL A 977 31.46 -3.55 -27.43
CA VAL A 977 30.44 -2.55 -27.08
C VAL A 977 29.91 -2.71 -25.65
N ILE A 978 30.04 -3.90 -25.06
CA ILE A 978 29.86 -4.13 -23.63
C ILE A 978 31.01 -5.00 -23.14
N ASP A 979 31.79 -4.47 -22.20
CA ASP A 979 32.90 -5.15 -21.52
C ASP A 979 32.46 -5.65 -20.14
N ASN A 980 32.79 -6.90 -19.81
CA ASN A 980 32.62 -7.51 -18.49
C ASN A 980 31.23 -7.30 -17.83
N LEU A 981 30.15 -7.62 -18.55
CA LEU A 981 28.77 -7.48 -18.08
C LEU A 981 28.41 -8.49 -16.99
N ASP A 982 28.15 -7.98 -15.79
CA ASP A 982 27.48 -8.68 -14.68
C ASP A 982 26.07 -8.09 -14.50
N ILE A 983 25.06 -8.84 -14.96
CA ILE A 983 23.64 -8.44 -14.90
C ILE A 983 23.14 -8.43 -13.46
N PHE A 984 23.56 -9.39 -12.62
CA PHE A 984 23.11 -9.48 -11.23
C PHE A 984 23.60 -8.26 -10.41
N LYS A 985 24.85 -7.82 -10.62
CA LYS A 985 25.40 -6.58 -10.06
C LYS A 985 24.66 -5.34 -10.55
N LYS A 986 24.08 -5.37 -11.75
CA LYS A 986 23.44 -4.21 -12.39
C LYS A 986 21.96 -4.04 -12.00
N VAL A 987 21.19 -5.12 -11.94
CA VAL A 987 19.73 -5.08 -11.70
C VAL A 987 19.20 -6.16 -10.72
N GLY A 988 20.05 -7.07 -10.25
CA GLY A 988 19.66 -8.18 -9.38
C GLY A 988 19.04 -9.38 -10.12
N TYR A 989 18.51 -10.32 -9.35
CA TYR A 989 17.94 -11.59 -9.83
C TYR A 989 16.47 -11.43 -10.25
N ASN A 990 16.10 -12.01 -11.39
CA ASN A 990 14.78 -11.85 -12.04
C ASN A 990 14.37 -10.37 -12.20
N THR A 991 15.28 -9.54 -12.71
CA THR A 991 15.01 -8.15 -13.13
C THR A 991 15.45 -7.96 -14.57
N ALA A 992 14.66 -7.24 -15.37
CA ALA A 992 14.99 -6.87 -16.73
C ALA A 992 16.11 -5.81 -16.77
N TYR A 993 17.01 -5.96 -17.75
CA TYR A 993 18.01 -4.99 -18.13
C TYR A 993 18.03 -4.86 -19.66
N SER A 994 17.96 -3.62 -20.14
CA SER A 994 18.01 -3.28 -21.56
C SER A 994 19.10 -2.23 -21.79
N VAL A 995 19.79 -2.28 -22.93
CA VAL A 995 20.77 -1.27 -23.33
C VAL A 995 20.74 -1.04 -24.83
N THR A 996 20.70 0.23 -25.25
CA THR A 996 20.65 0.64 -26.66
C THR A 996 22.00 1.21 -27.09
N ILE A 997 22.49 0.77 -28.25
CA ILE A 997 23.85 1.00 -28.75
C ILE A 997 23.76 1.49 -30.21
N PRO A 998 24.28 2.69 -30.55
CA PRO A 998 24.36 3.14 -31.94
C PRO A 998 25.51 2.43 -32.67
N ILE A 999 25.26 2.01 -33.92
CA ILE A 999 26.25 1.39 -34.82
C ILE A 999 26.12 1.92 -36.26
N THR A 1000 27.14 1.71 -37.09
CA THR A 1000 27.13 2.01 -38.54
C THR A 1000 27.53 0.77 -39.34
N VAL A 1001 26.61 0.24 -40.14
CA VAL A 1001 26.81 -0.94 -41.01
C VAL A 1001 27.42 -0.53 -42.35
N LYS A 1002 28.38 -1.33 -42.86
CA LYS A 1002 29.18 -0.99 -44.05
C LYS A 1002 29.30 -2.11 -45.10
N ASP A 1003 28.89 -3.33 -44.78
CA ASP A 1003 29.01 -4.52 -45.63
C ASP A 1003 27.67 -5.17 -46.00
N GLY A 1004 26.56 -4.71 -45.42
CA GLY A 1004 25.21 -5.24 -45.62
C GLY A 1004 24.70 -6.19 -44.52
N HIS A 1005 25.44 -6.39 -43.41
CA HIS A 1005 25.07 -7.39 -42.41
C HIS A 1005 25.58 -7.07 -40.99
N ILE A 1006 24.66 -6.86 -40.03
CA ILE A 1006 25.01 -6.67 -38.61
C ILE A 1006 25.44 -8.00 -37.99
N LYS A 1007 26.63 -8.01 -37.38
CA LYS A 1007 27.24 -9.19 -36.74
C LYS A 1007 27.41 -8.97 -35.24
N PHE A 1008 26.74 -9.81 -34.45
CA PHE A 1008 26.85 -9.86 -32.99
C PHE A 1008 27.77 -11.00 -32.55
N GLU A 1009 28.54 -10.81 -31.49
CA GLU A 1009 29.28 -11.87 -30.82
C GLU A 1009 29.21 -11.72 -29.30
N PHE A 1010 28.79 -12.79 -28.61
CA PHE A 1010 28.65 -12.88 -27.17
C PHE A 1010 29.72 -13.84 -26.60
N ILE A 1011 30.50 -13.40 -25.62
CA ILE A 1011 31.70 -14.12 -25.13
C ILE A 1011 31.67 -14.27 -23.61
N GLY A 1012 31.41 -15.47 -23.11
CA GLY A 1012 31.46 -15.78 -21.67
C GLY A 1012 32.87 -15.66 -21.10
N ARG A 1013 33.01 -15.08 -19.90
CA ARG A 1013 34.27 -14.99 -19.15
C ARG A 1013 34.27 -15.94 -17.96
N GLU A 1014 33.35 -15.76 -17.02
CA GLU A 1014 33.22 -16.62 -15.81
C GLU A 1014 32.14 -17.69 -15.96
N LEU A 1015 31.10 -17.41 -16.76
CA LEU A 1015 30.07 -18.36 -17.17
C LEU A 1015 29.62 -18.04 -18.61
N ALA A 1016 28.79 -18.91 -19.17
CA ALA A 1016 28.13 -18.69 -20.46
C ALA A 1016 27.47 -17.29 -20.54
N ALA A 1017 27.69 -16.59 -21.64
CA ALA A 1017 26.94 -15.39 -22.00
C ALA A 1017 25.46 -15.74 -22.20
N ILE A 1018 24.57 -14.75 -22.02
CA ILE A 1018 23.13 -14.87 -22.25
C ILE A 1018 22.59 -13.65 -23.00
N VAL A 1019 21.54 -13.82 -23.79
CA VAL A 1019 20.72 -12.72 -24.34
C VAL A 1019 19.26 -13.16 -24.45
N SER A 1020 18.32 -12.33 -24.00
CA SER A 1020 16.88 -12.60 -24.01
C SER A 1020 16.17 -11.96 -25.21
N GLY A 1021 16.76 -10.91 -25.80
CA GLY A 1021 16.27 -10.37 -27.05
C GLY A 1021 17.20 -9.33 -27.66
N ILE A 1022 17.02 -9.10 -28.96
CA ILE A 1022 17.77 -8.14 -29.78
C ILE A 1022 16.75 -7.38 -30.64
N ALA A 1023 16.79 -6.06 -30.66
CA ALA A 1023 15.97 -5.23 -31.56
C ALA A 1023 16.85 -4.21 -32.30
N ILE A 1024 16.56 -3.95 -33.57
CA ILE A 1024 17.40 -3.17 -34.48
C ILE A 1024 16.54 -2.16 -35.23
N HIS A 1025 16.81 -0.87 -35.05
CA HIS A 1025 16.10 0.23 -35.70
C HIS A 1025 17.03 1.04 -36.61
N GLU A 1026 16.53 1.49 -37.76
CA GLU A 1026 17.18 2.54 -38.56
C GLU A 1026 17.38 3.79 -37.66
N ALA A 1027 18.60 4.35 -37.58
CA ALA A 1027 18.88 5.50 -36.73
C ALA A 1027 18.67 6.80 -37.51
N VAL A 1028 17.55 7.48 -37.27
CA VAL A 1028 17.14 8.67 -38.04
C VAL A 1028 17.45 9.96 -37.28
N THR A 1029 18.06 10.94 -37.94
CA THR A 1029 18.35 12.25 -37.33
C THR A 1029 17.06 13.00 -37.01
N ALA A 1030 16.91 13.47 -35.78
CA ALA A 1030 15.71 14.20 -35.35
C ALA A 1030 15.56 15.53 -36.12
N GLY A 1031 14.53 15.63 -36.97
CA GLY A 1031 14.28 16.81 -37.81
C GLY A 1031 13.29 17.79 -37.17
N THR A 1032 13.70 19.05 -37.02
CA THR A 1032 12.82 20.16 -36.61
C THR A 1032 11.81 20.48 -37.72
N LYS A 1033 10.52 20.32 -37.41
CA LYS A 1033 9.41 20.79 -38.28
C LYS A 1033 8.80 22.07 -37.74
N THR A 1034 8.95 23.16 -38.50
CA THR A 1034 8.21 24.40 -38.30
C THR A 1034 6.72 24.16 -38.57
N ILE A 1035 5.84 24.63 -37.70
CA ILE A 1035 4.39 24.59 -37.90
C ILE A 1035 3.95 25.89 -38.57
N THR A 1036 3.30 25.79 -39.73
CA THR A 1036 2.50 26.86 -40.33
C THR A 1036 1.02 26.58 -40.08
N GLU A 1037 0.19 27.63 -40.03
CA GLU A 1037 -1.25 27.49 -39.81
C GLU A 1037 -1.94 26.70 -40.95
N GLY A 1038 -2.86 25.81 -40.58
CA GLY A 1038 -3.75 25.11 -41.52
C GLY A 1038 -3.30 23.71 -41.94
N ASP A 1039 -3.42 22.74 -41.04
CA ASP A 1039 -3.81 21.35 -41.36
C ASP A 1039 -4.28 20.64 -40.07
N GLU A 1040 -5.31 19.77 -40.18
CA GLU A 1040 -5.95 19.16 -39.00
C GLU A 1040 -5.25 17.87 -38.54
N VAL A 1041 -4.94 17.77 -37.25
CA VAL A 1041 -4.35 16.55 -36.65
C VAL A 1041 -5.44 15.53 -36.33
N MET A 1042 -5.73 14.65 -37.28
CA MET A 1042 -6.53 13.44 -37.04
C MET A 1042 -5.82 12.54 -36.02
N SER A 1043 -6.48 12.30 -34.89
CA SER A 1043 -5.94 11.55 -33.74
C SER A 1043 -5.71 10.07 -34.05
N ASP A 1044 -4.58 9.50 -33.63
CA ASP A 1044 -4.39 8.05 -33.63
C ASP A 1044 -5.48 7.34 -32.80
N ALA A 1045 -6.15 6.39 -33.44
CA ALA A 1045 -7.29 5.66 -32.89
C ALA A 1045 -6.93 4.18 -32.72
N ILE A 1046 -7.02 3.68 -31.48
CA ILE A 1046 -6.70 2.29 -31.11
C ILE A 1046 -7.97 1.41 -31.08
N GLU A 1047 -9.16 2.01 -31.13
CA GLU A 1047 -10.45 1.30 -31.21
C GLU A 1047 -11.23 1.66 -32.48
N THR A 1048 -12.03 0.72 -32.98
CA THR A 1048 -13.03 0.97 -34.03
C THR A 1048 -14.07 2.00 -33.57
N LYS A 1049 -14.24 3.08 -34.32
CA LYS A 1049 -15.26 4.13 -34.07
C LYS A 1049 -16.37 4.05 -35.11
N ALA A 1050 -17.57 4.47 -34.74
CA ALA A 1050 -18.69 4.69 -35.65
C ALA A 1050 -19.16 6.16 -35.52
N TYR A 1051 -19.09 6.94 -36.59
CA TYR A 1051 -19.47 8.36 -36.61
C TYR A 1051 -20.14 8.80 -37.92
N PRO A 1052 -20.98 9.86 -37.91
CA PRO A 1052 -21.55 10.48 -36.71
C PRO A 1052 -22.43 9.48 -35.95
N ASN A 1053 -22.55 9.63 -34.63
CA ASN A 1053 -23.41 8.78 -33.81
C ASN A 1053 -24.00 9.63 -32.68
N PRO A 1054 -25.27 10.08 -32.77
CA PRO A 1054 -26.26 9.69 -33.78
C PRO A 1054 -25.96 10.12 -35.23
N PHE A 1055 -26.54 9.40 -36.20
CA PHE A 1055 -26.47 9.66 -37.65
C PHE A 1055 -27.85 9.91 -38.26
N THR A 1056 -27.89 10.36 -39.53
CA THR A 1056 -29.13 10.42 -40.34
C THR A 1056 -29.06 9.46 -41.52
N ASP A 1057 -28.19 9.71 -42.49
CA ASP A 1057 -28.22 9.06 -43.81
C ASP A 1057 -26.95 8.27 -44.15
N LYS A 1058 -25.86 8.55 -43.44
CA LYS A 1058 -24.52 7.94 -43.61
C LYS A 1058 -23.92 7.63 -42.24
N LEU A 1059 -23.19 6.53 -42.14
CA LEU A 1059 -22.45 6.13 -40.94
C LEU A 1059 -21.06 5.60 -41.33
N THR A 1060 -20.02 6.32 -40.98
CA THR A 1060 -18.62 5.94 -41.21
C THR A 1060 -18.10 5.08 -40.06
N LEU A 1061 -17.49 3.96 -40.39
CA LEU A 1061 -16.69 3.15 -39.48
C LEU A 1061 -15.21 3.46 -39.71
N GLN A 1062 -14.51 3.89 -38.66
CA GLN A 1062 -13.06 4.12 -38.67
C GLN A 1062 -12.39 3.00 -37.87
N PHE A 1063 -11.46 2.29 -38.50
CA PHE A 1063 -10.74 1.14 -37.94
C PHE A 1063 -9.32 1.53 -37.50
N GLY A 1064 -8.80 0.88 -36.46
CA GLY A 1064 -7.42 1.08 -36.02
C GLY A 1064 -6.42 0.51 -37.03
N LYS A 1065 -5.25 1.14 -37.15
CA LYS A 1065 -4.20 0.85 -38.16
C LYS A 1065 -3.65 -0.59 -38.19
N GLU A 1066 -4.04 -1.46 -37.25
CA GLU A 1066 -3.38 -2.76 -37.02
C GLU A 1066 -4.19 -4.00 -37.44
N LYS A 1067 -5.49 -3.87 -37.74
CA LYS A 1067 -6.34 -5.01 -38.10
C LYS A 1067 -7.40 -4.64 -39.14
N ALA A 1068 -7.54 -5.45 -40.18
CA ALA A 1068 -8.66 -5.36 -41.11
C ALA A 1068 -9.90 -6.06 -40.52
N ALA A 1069 -11.02 -5.34 -40.45
CA ALA A 1069 -12.34 -5.96 -40.28
C ALA A 1069 -12.75 -6.60 -41.61
N THR A 1070 -13.38 -7.78 -41.57
CA THR A 1070 -13.80 -8.50 -42.79
C THR A 1070 -15.30 -8.36 -43.05
N THR A 1071 -16.12 -8.29 -42.01
CA THR A 1071 -17.59 -8.36 -42.15
C THR A 1071 -18.28 -7.50 -41.10
N LEU A 1072 -19.23 -6.66 -41.53
CA LEU A 1072 -20.16 -5.92 -40.69
C LEU A 1072 -21.55 -6.58 -40.72
N ARG A 1073 -22.21 -6.67 -39.57
CA ARG A 1073 -23.62 -7.09 -39.45
C ARG A 1073 -24.41 -6.11 -38.61
N VAL A 1074 -25.60 -5.74 -39.07
CA VAL A 1074 -26.46 -4.72 -38.45
C VAL A 1074 -27.72 -5.37 -37.90
N TYR A 1075 -28.00 -5.15 -36.62
CA TYR A 1075 -29.11 -5.74 -35.89
C TYR A 1075 -30.03 -4.68 -35.28
N THR A 1076 -31.30 -5.04 -35.05
CA THR A 1076 -32.16 -4.31 -34.10
C THR A 1076 -31.62 -4.45 -32.67
N THR A 1077 -32.07 -3.58 -31.76
CA THR A 1077 -31.82 -3.75 -30.31
C THR A 1077 -32.42 -5.01 -29.70
N THR A 1078 -33.33 -5.71 -30.42
CA THR A 1078 -33.85 -7.04 -30.04
C THR A 1078 -33.03 -8.21 -30.59
N GLY A 1079 -31.93 -7.94 -31.30
CA GLY A 1079 -31.04 -8.98 -31.86
C GLY A 1079 -31.47 -9.55 -33.21
N THR A 1080 -32.42 -8.93 -33.91
CA THR A 1080 -32.81 -9.36 -35.26
C THR A 1080 -31.83 -8.81 -36.28
N LEU A 1081 -31.15 -9.68 -37.04
CA LEU A 1081 -30.26 -9.28 -38.14
C LEU A 1081 -31.08 -8.62 -39.26
N LEU A 1082 -30.61 -7.47 -39.74
CA LEU A 1082 -31.21 -6.70 -40.82
C LEU A 1082 -30.40 -6.81 -42.12
N GLU A 1083 -29.07 -6.66 -42.02
CA GLU A 1083 -28.17 -6.67 -43.17
C GLU A 1083 -26.73 -7.05 -42.78
N THR A 1084 -25.97 -7.53 -43.77
CA THR A 1084 -24.56 -7.91 -43.68
C THR A 1084 -23.80 -7.27 -44.83
N HIS A 1085 -22.64 -6.70 -44.56
CA HIS A 1085 -21.73 -6.08 -45.53
C HIS A 1085 -20.34 -6.67 -45.37
N GLU A 1086 -19.72 -7.15 -46.45
CA GLU A 1086 -18.30 -7.52 -46.43
C GLU A 1086 -17.44 -6.25 -46.63
N LEU A 1087 -16.36 -6.14 -45.88
CA LEU A 1087 -15.53 -4.94 -45.76
C LEU A 1087 -14.20 -5.13 -46.52
N PRO A 1088 -13.70 -4.11 -47.25
CA PRO A 1088 -12.41 -4.20 -47.95
C PRO A 1088 -11.22 -4.31 -47.00
N GLU A 1089 -10.35 -5.29 -47.24
CA GLU A 1089 -9.16 -5.51 -46.42
C GLU A 1089 -8.21 -4.31 -46.46
N GLY A 1090 -7.76 -3.86 -45.28
CA GLY A 1090 -6.81 -2.75 -45.14
C GLY A 1090 -7.39 -1.33 -45.23
N GLN A 1091 -8.70 -1.15 -45.39
CA GLN A 1091 -9.31 0.18 -45.25
C GLN A 1091 -9.30 0.65 -43.78
N LEU A 1092 -8.83 1.88 -43.57
CA LEU A 1092 -8.91 2.56 -42.27
C LEU A 1092 -10.27 3.24 -42.03
N GLU A 1093 -11.03 3.53 -43.08
CA GLU A 1093 -12.40 4.06 -42.99
C GLU A 1093 -13.30 3.44 -44.06
N TRP A 1094 -14.55 3.14 -43.72
CA TRP A 1094 -15.59 2.61 -44.60
C TRP A 1094 -16.94 3.26 -44.27
N GLU A 1095 -17.67 3.73 -45.29
CA GLU A 1095 -18.95 4.44 -45.11
C GLU A 1095 -20.15 3.56 -45.48
N MET A 1096 -21.07 3.39 -44.53
CA MET A 1096 -22.37 2.78 -44.75
C MET A 1096 -23.38 3.84 -45.21
N ASN A 1097 -24.00 3.63 -46.37
CA ASN A 1097 -25.27 4.28 -46.68
C ASN A 1097 -26.37 3.67 -45.79
N THR A 1098 -27.09 4.52 -45.06
CA THR A 1098 -28.13 4.09 -44.10
C THR A 1098 -29.50 4.70 -44.38
N THR A 1099 -29.71 5.34 -45.55
CA THR A 1099 -30.97 6.02 -45.90
C THR A 1099 -32.21 5.12 -45.76
N HIS A 1100 -32.08 3.82 -46.03
CA HIS A 1100 -33.13 2.81 -45.94
C HIS A 1100 -33.49 2.38 -44.51
N LEU A 1101 -32.59 2.54 -43.54
CA LEU A 1101 -32.88 2.22 -42.14
C LEU A 1101 -33.89 3.22 -41.56
N PRO A 1102 -34.94 2.79 -40.84
CA PRO A 1102 -35.82 3.71 -40.13
C PRO A 1102 -35.12 4.39 -38.95
N LYS A 1103 -35.72 5.47 -38.43
CA LYS A 1103 -35.28 6.17 -37.22
C LYS A 1103 -35.34 5.20 -36.02
N GLY A 1104 -34.26 5.09 -35.23
CA GLY A 1104 -34.17 4.07 -34.19
C GLY A 1104 -32.73 3.76 -33.73
N VAL A 1105 -32.59 2.74 -32.91
CA VAL A 1105 -31.29 2.28 -32.35
C VAL A 1105 -30.95 0.91 -32.93
N TYR A 1106 -29.69 0.73 -33.31
CA TYR A 1106 -29.14 -0.47 -33.94
C TYR A 1106 -27.90 -0.95 -33.19
N MET A 1107 -27.60 -2.24 -33.30
CA MET A 1107 -26.34 -2.84 -32.86
C MET A 1107 -25.55 -3.29 -34.07
N LEU A 1108 -24.30 -2.84 -34.17
CA LEU A 1108 -23.33 -3.35 -35.13
C LEU A 1108 -22.55 -4.49 -34.50
N SER A 1109 -22.25 -5.53 -35.28
CA SER A 1109 -21.26 -6.56 -34.97
C SER A 1109 -20.23 -6.60 -36.08
N ILE A 1110 -18.95 -6.49 -35.74
CA ILE A 1110 -17.83 -6.34 -36.67
C ILE A 1110 -16.89 -7.53 -36.48
N ASP A 1111 -16.80 -8.41 -37.48
CA ASP A 1111 -15.92 -9.57 -37.44
C ASP A 1111 -14.49 -9.16 -37.84
N THR A 1112 -13.54 -9.46 -36.97
CA THR A 1112 -12.10 -9.48 -37.25
C THR A 1112 -11.62 -10.93 -37.27
N GLN A 1113 -10.81 -11.30 -38.26
CA GLN A 1113 -10.54 -12.70 -38.55
C GLN A 1113 -9.72 -13.37 -37.43
N GLY A 1114 -10.30 -14.39 -36.79
CA GLY A 1114 -9.66 -15.17 -35.71
C GLY A 1114 -9.93 -14.66 -34.28
N GLU A 1115 -10.64 -13.54 -34.11
CA GLU A 1115 -10.98 -12.99 -32.80
C GLU A 1115 -12.50 -13.05 -32.51
N ARG A 1116 -12.96 -12.43 -31.41
CA ARG A 1116 -14.39 -12.29 -31.12
C ARG A 1116 -14.92 -11.01 -31.76
N PRO A 1117 -16.08 -11.01 -32.43
CA PRO A 1117 -16.61 -9.82 -33.07
C PRO A 1117 -16.78 -8.64 -32.11
N GLU A 1118 -16.32 -7.45 -32.52
CA GLU A 1118 -16.57 -6.21 -31.79
C GLU A 1118 -18.04 -5.81 -31.93
N GLN A 1119 -18.63 -5.22 -30.90
CA GLN A 1119 -20.01 -4.70 -30.95
C GLN A 1119 -20.08 -3.22 -30.59
N LYS A 1120 -20.83 -2.45 -31.38
CA LYS A 1120 -20.95 -0.98 -31.25
C LYS A 1120 -22.42 -0.59 -31.47
N MET A 1121 -23.02 0.13 -30.52
CA MET A 1121 -24.41 0.59 -30.60
C MET A 1121 -24.48 1.97 -31.30
N VAL A 1122 -25.40 2.12 -32.25
CA VAL A 1122 -25.52 3.32 -33.09
C VAL A 1122 -26.98 3.77 -33.23
N VAL A 1123 -27.21 5.08 -33.37
CA VAL A 1123 -28.55 5.69 -33.34
C VAL A 1123 -28.84 6.48 -34.61
N LYS A 1124 -29.93 6.16 -35.33
CA LYS A 1124 -30.45 6.95 -36.45
C LYS A 1124 -31.54 7.92 -35.98
N GLN A 1125 -31.36 9.21 -36.26
CA GLN A 1125 -32.29 10.30 -35.91
C GLN A 1125 -33.41 10.53 -36.91
#